data_AF-A0A7R9E042-F1
#
_entry.id   AF-A0A7R9E042-F1
#
_cell.length_a   1.000
_cell.length_b   1.000
_cell.length_c   1.000
_cell.angle_alpha   90.00
_cell.angle_beta   90.00
_cell.angle_gamma   90.00
#
_symmetry.space_group_name_H-M   'P 1'
#
loop_
_entity.id
_entity.type
_entity.pdbx_description
1 polymer ?
#
loop_
_entity_poly.entity_id
_entity_poly.type
_entity_poly.pdbx_seq_one_letter_code
_entity_poly.pdbx_strand_id
1 'polypeptide(L)'
;MAEEGEKGGVDVLTPSIRTSWRYLSEPFELRLKHDFSAGNSTASGPSAASTTGILRESSSAGLRITWSSSSHFTLPAGKIYVLSNLSLGSSFIDYPNMSDQLKFIVGELNKNPLNKNVNLISFNSLNTEQILQVLTDVLAEVDPSHKVDIREEDPEQTTVRILEMLRILKYKPGPDTSSVAFRQALVQGDKNTIHPIIEWLFRNMADLKKRAYLAQYLVKVEVPIDILSDADVSTLYEQYEQLMEDFKSLHKESEALKNSGYSTAELRSDLDTMEREKDIVIKRIERMQKKVESVANREAMLSAAHTLRLEREREKELANQKQEQQTALNHAEQRVGRLQQQLKDARQASTGATSEGLLQRLEEETNVTTYIVKQKLPKELEARKVEVQILGKVLSEPAMGREDLDILNSKLQVINGEINQLVERHLTTKNPSEDKLAPFRQQAAIIARKKETTAELLGELRGKLTSLNDELDERQNQLKELAGEAVLGGEEFKRYVNKLRGRSSLYKRHRAELLALKAESGVLTRTIELLQTRNESVLQGLSAKEMRHGVPGFQVARQKLEQVSVEKAAVDQEKGKTLEDISSLVQQLSQRIASKKAQLAPIIKELRPLREQHQELFAEYEKKKKLHDTTAAGLESSTGKLEQEVKFLREEFEEDRSQCYMLEAQCVIHQVRLDRLTEEIKFYISSNPGDKARSLRSSKSRA
;
A
#
# COMPACT_ATOMS: atom_id res chain seq x y z
N MET A 1 33.45 57.93 19.62
CA MET A 1 33.84 59.00 18.68
C MET A 1 35.19 58.62 18.12
N ALA A 2 35.36 58.73 16.80
CA ALA A 2 35.92 57.65 15.94
C ALA A 2 34.99 56.42 16.02
N GLU A 3 34.00 56.20 15.14
CA GLU A 3 34.04 56.03 13.66
C GLU A 3 34.87 54.79 13.30
N GLU A 4 34.29 53.59 13.17
CA GLU A 4 33.24 53.11 12.24
C GLU A 4 33.68 53.06 10.77
N GLY A 5 33.64 51.85 10.21
CA GLY A 5 33.95 51.54 8.82
C GLY A 5 33.41 50.15 8.48
N GLU A 6 32.22 50.11 7.90
CA GLU A 6 31.52 48.88 7.50
C GLU A 6 32.22 48.18 6.32
N LYS A 7 32.31 46.85 6.36
CA LYS A 7 32.22 45.97 5.18
C LYS A 7 31.57 44.64 5.57
N GLY A 8 30.47 44.29 4.89
CA GLY A 8 29.79 42.99 4.97
C GLY A 8 29.76 42.26 3.62
N GLY A 9 29.27 41.02 3.61
CA GLY A 9 29.20 40.14 2.43
C GLY A 9 30.35 39.12 2.42
N VAL A 10 30.27 38.00 3.15
CA VAL A 10 29.49 36.78 2.86
C VAL A 10 30.04 36.00 1.65
N ASP A 11 30.85 34.98 1.94
CA ASP A 11 30.90 33.71 1.22
C ASP A 11 31.66 32.69 2.11
N VAL A 12 31.01 31.58 2.49
CA VAL A 12 31.67 30.46 3.19
C VAL A 12 31.35 29.16 2.47
N LEU A 13 32.37 28.64 1.80
CA LEU A 13 32.35 27.35 1.12
C LEU A 13 32.29 26.19 2.11
N THR A 14 31.56 25.14 1.72
CA THR A 14 31.65 23.81 2.34
C THR A 14 33.04 23.20 2.09
N PRO A 15 33.52 22.32 2.99
CA PRO A 15 33.57 20.92 2.57
C PRO A 15 33.30 19.86 3.66
N SER A 16 32.65 18.78 3.23
CA SER A 16 32.90 17.37 3.59
C SER A 16 33.26 16.98 5.05
N ILE A 17 32.39 16.17 5.67
CA ILE A 17 32.80 14.92 6.36
C ILE A 17 31.62 13.92 6.37
N ARG A 18 31.97 12.64 6.24
CA ARG A 18 31.07 11.47 6.19
C ARG A 18 30.23 11.30 7.47
N THR A 19 28.99 10.86 7.31
CA THR A 19 28.30 10.01 8.32
C THR A 19 27.68 8.79 7.66
N SER A 20 28.23 7.61 7.95
CA SER A 20 27.68 6.33 7.50
C SER A 20 26.65 5.81 8.50
N TRP A 21 25.54 5.32 7.96
CA TRP A 21 24.52 4.55 8.66
C TRP A 21 25.11 3.36 9.44
N ARG A 22 24.68 3.16 10.69
CA ARG A 22 24.57 1.83 11.30
C ARG A 22 23.37 1.75 12.24
N TYR A 23 22.67 0.61 12.13
CA TYR A 23 21.51 0.22 12.93
C TYR A 23 21.89 -0.09 14.39
N LEU A 24 20.96 0.17 15.30
CA LEU A 24 20.79 -0.60 16.53
C LEU A 24 19.30 -0.88 16.72
N SER A 25 18.95 -2.16 16.72
CA SER A 25 17.62 -2.68 17.04
C SER A 25 17.81 -3.95 17.83
N GLU A 26 17.34 -3.99 19.08
CA GLU A 26 17.12 -5.18 19.91
C GLU A 26 16.27 -4.78 21.14
N PRO A 27 15.64 -5.72 21.90
CA PRO A 27 14.20 -5.60 22.11
C PRO A 27 13.74 -5.45 23.56
N PHE A 28 12.49 -5.04 23.74
CA PHE A 28 11.79 -4.99 25.03
C PHE A 28 11.14 -6.35 25.37
N GLU A 29 11.63 -7.05 26.38
CA GLU A 29 10.91 -8.18 26.99
C GLU A 29 9.98 -7.73 28.11
N LEU A 30 8.69 -8.07 27.99
CA LEU A 30 7.69 -7.86 29.05
C LEU A 30 7.65 -9.07 30.00
N ARG A 31 8.25 -8.91 31.18
CA ARG A 31 8.27 -9.95 32.22
C ARG A 31 7.07 -9.83 33.17
N LEU A 32 5.97 -10.52 32.84
CA LEU A 32 4.85 -10.71 33.77
C LEU A 32 5.31 -11.49 35.01
N LYS A 33 5.06 -10.92 36.19
CA LYS A 33 5.12 -11.65 37.47
C LYS A 33 3.72 -12.19 37.79
N HIS A 34 3.65 -13.48 38.08
CA HIS A 34 2.56 -14.05 38.86
C HIS A 34 3.16 -14.79 40.05
N ASP A 35 2.71 -14.44 41.25
CA ASP A 35 2.97 -15.20 42.45
C ASP A 35 2.24 -16.54 42.39
N PHE A 36 2.85 -17.62 42.89
CA PHE A 36 2.19 -18.49 43.86
C PHE A 36 3.22 -19.32 44.65
N SER A 37 2.85 -19.71 45.87
CA SER A 37 3.75 -20.25 46.90
C SER A 37 3.40 -21.69 47.29
N ALA A 38 4.45 -22.43 47.67
CA ALA A 38 4.46 -23.66 48.47
C ALA A 38 3.82 -24.95 47.88
N GLY A 39 4.42 -26.10 48.20
CA GLY A 39 3.83 -27.41 47.86
C GLY A 39 4.77 -28.62 47.84
N ASN A 40 5.48 -28.87 48.94
CA ASN A 40 6.19 -30.10 49.32
C ASN A 40 5.91 -31.43 48.57
N SER A 41 6.97 -32.23 48.40
CA SER A 41 7.01 -33.71 48.56
C SER A 41 6.25 -34.60 47.55
N THR A 42 6.65 -35.83 47.18
CA THR A 42 7.86 -36.66 47.42
C THR A 42 7.88 -37.84 46.44
N ALA A 43 9.06 -38.41 46.18
CA ALA A 43 9.33 -39.82 45.81
C ALA A 43 8.39 -40.54 44.80
N SER A 44 8.87 -41.00 43.65
CA SER A 44 9.64 -42.25 43.58
C SER A 44 10.21 -42.49 42.16
N GLY A 45 11.41 -43.08 42.06
CA GLY A 45 11.97 -43.65 40.82
C GLY A 45 11.93 -45.18 40.86
N PRO A 46 12.95 -45.92 40.36
CA PRO A 46 14.07 -45.52 39.49
C PRO A 46 14.40 -46.58 38.39
N SER A 47 15.62 -46.56 37.82
CA SER A 47 16.24 -47.56 36.91
C SER A 47 15.72 -47.57 35.45
N ALA A 48 16.51 -47.69 34.37
CA ALA A 48 17.97 -47.73 34.13
C ALA A 48 18.22 -47.48 32.60
N ALA A 49 19.42 -47.36 32.00
CA ALA A 49 20.81 -47.31 32.47
C ALA A 49 21.76 -46.72 31.38
N SER A 50 23.02 -46.41 31.77
CA SER A 50 24.27 -46.66 31.03
C SER A 50 24.55 -46.13 29.59
N THR A 51 25.56 -45.24 29.53
CA THR A 51 26.87 -45.47 28.84
C THR A 51 27.17 -44.83 27.47
N THR A 52 27.99 -43.75 27.55
CA THR A 52 29.08 -43.30 26.64
C THR A 52 28.84 -42.93 25.17
N GLY A 53 29.65 -41.97 24.67
CA GLY A 53 29.98 -41.91 23.24
C GLY A 53 30.36 -40.52 22.70
N ILE A 54 31.57 -40.03 22.99
CA ILE A 54 32.11 -38.80 22.40
C ILE A 54 32.46 -39.02 20.92
N LEU A 55 32.12 -38.08 20.02
CA LEU A 55 32.84 -37.63 18.80
C LEU A 55 31.99 -36.48 18.18
N ARG A 56 32.33 -35.19 18.21
CA ARG A 56 33.51 -34.42 17.73
C ARG A 56 33.23 -33.69 16.40
N GLU A 57 32.94 -32.39 16.55
CA GLU A 57 33.35 -31.21 15.75
C GLU A 57 33.39 -31.19 14.20
N SER A 58 33.30 -29.94 13.70
CA SER A 58 33.76 -29.43 12.39
C SER A 58 32.82 -29.64 11.17
N SER A 59 32.63 -28.67 10.26
CA SER A 59 32.91 -27.22 10.30
C SER A 59 32.17 -26.49 9.15
N SER A 60 31.98 -25.17 9.30
CA SER A 60 31.87 -24.16 8.23
C SER A 60 30.58 -23.99 7.40
N ALA A 61 30.51 -22.83 6.72
CA ALA A 61 29.62 -22.45 5.61
C ALA A 61 28.17 -21.99 5.91
N GLY A 62 28.06 -20.80 6.52
CA GLY A 62 27.20 -19.68 6.10
C GLY A 62 25.81 -19.93 5.49
N LEU A 63 24.75 -19.80 6.32
CA LEU A 63 23.39 -19.61 5.82
C LEU A 63 23.15 -18.17 5.31
N ARG A 64 22.90 -18.02 4.01
CA ARG A 64 22.04 -16.94 3.49
C ARG A 64 20.58 -17.37 3.65
N ILE A 65 19.85 -16.71 4.54
CA ILE A 65 18.39 -16.91 4.64
C ILE A 65 17.71 -15.98 3.64
N THR A 66 17.28 -16.54 2.51
CA THR A 66 16.27 -15.93 1.63
C THR A 66 14.91 -16.52 1.96
N TRP A 67 13.91 -15.67 2.18
CA TRP A 67 12.55 -16.10 2.51
C TRP A 67 11.81 -16.61 1.27
N SER A 68 11.53 -17.91 1.20
CA SER A 68 10.52 -18.45 0.29
C SER A 68 9.23 -18.75 1.08
N SER A 69 8.18 -17.98 0.80
CA SER A 69 6.85 -18.25 1.35
C SER A 69 6.22 -19.43 0.62
N SER A 70 5.83 -20.47 1.36
CA SER A 70 5.11 -21.61 0.81
C SER A 70 4.03 -22.06 1.79
N SER A 71 2.77 -21.83 1.44
CA SER A 71 1.60 -22.70 1.68
C SER A 71 0.28 -21.92 1.60
N HIS A 72 -0.53 -22.22 0.59
CA HIS A 72 -1.99 -22.10 0.70
C HIS A 72 -2.55 -23.51 0.86
N PHE A 73 -3.14 -23.78 2.02
CA PHE A 73 -3.75 -25.05 2.38
C PHE A 73 -5.28 -24.88 2.36
N THR A 74 -5.97 -25.64 1.51
CA THR A 74 -7.45 -25.61 1.41
C THR A 74 -8.05 -26.83 2.09
N LEU A 75 -8.97 -26.58 3.04
CA LEU A 75 -9.70 -27.62 3.79
C LEU A 75 -10.88 -28.22 2.99
N PRO A 76 -11.38 -29.42 3.37
CA PRO A 76 -12.29 -30.22 2.55
C PRO A 76 -13.77 -30.20 2.98
N ALA A 77 -14.66 -30.40 2.01
CA ALA A 77 -16.02 -30.94 2.15
C ALA A 77 -16.46 -31.43 0.75
N GLY A 78 -17.32 -32.44 0.56
CA GLY A 78 -17.95 -33.40 1.46
C GLY A 78 -18.72 -34.40 0.59
N LYS A 79 -18.63 -35.72 0.84
CA LYS A 79 -19.21 -36.74 -0.05
C LYS A 79 -20.73 -36.85 0.12
N ILE A 80 -21.47 -36.70 -0.98
CA ILE A 80 -22.83 -37.25 -1.14
C ILE A 80 -22.78 -38.22 -2.33
N TYR A 81 -23.06 -39.50 -2.08
CA TYR A 81 -23.23 -40.51 -3.12
C TYR A 81 -24.69 -40.93 -3.18
N VAL A 82 -25.30 -40.85 -4.36
CA VAL A 82 -26.40 -41.74 -4.77
C VAL A 82 -26.07 -42.24 -6.17
N LEU A 83 -26.36 -43.52 -6.40
CA LEU A 83 -25.79 -44.35 -7.47
C LEU A 83 -26.52 -44.16 -8.81
N SER A 84 -25.77 -44.22 -9.93
CA SER A 84 -26.14 -45.09 -11.05
C SER A 84 -25.01 -45.25 -12.08
N ASN A 85 -24.97 -46.45 -12.66
CA ASN A 85 -24.32 -46.88 -13.90
C ASN A 85 -22.79 -47.07 -13.93
N LEU A 86 -22.43 -48.35 -14.07
CA LEU A 86 -21.17 -48.79 -14.64
C LEU A 86 -21.09 -48.35 -16.12
N SER A 87 -19.93 -47.87 -16.55
CA SER A 87 -19.42 -48.11 -17.91
C SER A 87 -17.89 -47.94 -17.92
N LEU A 88 -17.24 -48.49 -18.94
CA LEU A 88 -15.81 -48.75 -18.98
C LEU A 88 -14.96 -47.46 -18.92
N GLY A 89 -13.81 -47.54 -18.25
CA GLY A 89 -12.73 -46.59 -18.44
C GLY A 89 -12.18 -46.72 -19.87
N SER A 90 -12.33 -45.66 -20.66
CA SER A 90 -11.65 -45.52 -21.96
C SER A 90 -10.49 -44.54 -21.78
N SER A 91 -9.26 -45.05 -21.92
CA SER A 91 -8.07 -44.22 -22.09
C SER A 91 -8.12 -43.60 -23.48
N PHE A 92 -8.69 -42.39 -23.57
CA PHE A 92 -8.78 -41.64 -24.82
C PHE A 92 -7.38 -41.11 -25.17
N ILE A 93 -6.64 -41.89 -25.94
CA ILE A 93 -5.50 -41.40 -26.71
C ILE A 93 -6.11 -40.63 -27.89
N ASP A 94 -5.94 -39.31 -27.91
CA ASP A 94 -6.35 -38.47 -29.04
C ASP A 94 -5.57 -38.91 -30.29
N TYR A 95 -6.19 -39.73 -31.14
CA TYR A 95 -5.76 -39.92 -32.50
C TYR A 95 -6.02 -38.62 -33.28
N PRO A 96 -5.01 -38.01 -33.92
CA PRO A 96 -5.23 -36.85 -34.78
C PRO A 96 -6.27 -37.21 -35.85
N ASN A 97 -7.28 -36.36 -36.02
CA ASN A 97 -8.18 -36.48 -37.17
C ASN A 97 -7.33 -36.39 -38.45
N MET A 98 -7.49 -37.34 -39.38
CA MET A 98 -6.81 -37.34 -40.68
C MET A 98 -6.94 -36.00 -41.42
N SER A 99 -8.07 -35.29 -41.22
CA SER A 99 -8.30 -33.94 -41.75
C SER A 99 -7.30 -32.90 -41.22
N ASP A 100 -6.91 -32.97 -39.95
CA ASP A 100 -6.03 -31.99 -39.31
C ASP A 100 -4.56 -32.27 -39.60
N GLN A 101 -4.17 -33.55 -39.76
CA GLN A 101 -2.85 -33.93 -40.29
C GLN A 101 -2.66 -33.39 -41.71
N LEU A 102 -3.67 -33.55 -42.58
CA LEU A 102 -3.62 -33.03 -43.96
C LEU A 102 -3.61 -31.50 -44.00
N LYS A 103 -4.37 -30.80 -43.14
CA LYS A 103 -4.29 -29.33 -42.99
C LYS A 103 -2.89 -28.89 -42.56
N PHE A 104 -2.28 -29.58 -41.61
CA PHE A 104 -0.94 -29.27 -41.12
C PHE A 104 0.12 -29.46 -42.22
N ILE A 105 0.13 -30.63 -42.89
CA ILE A 105 1.06 -30.91 -44.00
C ILE A 105 0.93 -29.88 -45.12
N VAL A 106 -0.29 -29.53 -45.54
CA VAL A 106 -0.53 -28.52 -46.57
C VAL A 106 -0.13 -27.11 -46.09
N GLY A 107 -0.34 -26.79 -44.82
CA GLY A 107 0.09 -25.53 -44.21
C GLY A 107 1.60 -25.36 -44.18
N GLU A 108 2.37 -26.43 -43.95
CA GLU A 108 3.84 -26.41 -43.97
C GLU A 108 4.42 -26.46 -45.40
N LEU A 109 3.82 -27.23 -46.33
CA LEU A 109 4.23 -27.27 -47.75
C LEU A 109 4.07 -25.93 -48.48
N ASN A 110 3.17 -25.07 -48.00
CA ASN A 110 2.93 -23.73 -48.53
C ASN A 110 3.78 -22.65 -47.85
N LYS A 111 4.58 -22.99 -46.83
CA LYS A 111 5.56 -22.07 -46.25
C LYS A 111 6.87 -22.13 -47.02
N ASN A 112 7.65 -21.06 -46.86
CA ASN A 112 9.05 -21.01 -47.29
C ASN A 112 9.82 -22.07 -46.49
N PRO A 113 10.55 -23.02 -47.11
CA PRO A 113 11.21 -22.90 -48.42
C PRO A 113 10.56 -23.66 -49.59
N LEU A 114 9.52 -24.47 -49.36
CA LEU A 114 8.98 -25.38 -50.39
C LEU A 114 7.95 -24.72 -51.32
N ASN A 115 7.17 -23.74 -50.83
CA ASN A 115 6.29 -22.85 -51.61
C ASN A 115 5.43 -23.53 -52.69
N LYS A 116 4.91 -24.75 -52.45
CA LYS A 116 4.23 -25.54 -53.48
C LYS A 116 2.79 -25.10 -53.80
N ASN A 117 2.23 -24.15 -53.03
CA ASN A 117 0.90 -23.55 -53.20
C ASN A 117 -0.23 -24.57 -53.44
N VAL A 118 -0.19 -25.68 -52.71
CA VAL A 118 -1.12 -26.81 -52.87
C VAL A 118 -2.37 -26.59 -52.01
N ASN A 119 -3.55 -26.89 -52.55
CA ASN A 119 -4.80 -26.94 -51.79
C ASN A 119 -5.04 -28.36 -51.23
N LEU A 120 -5.84 -28.51 -50.17
CA LEU A 120 -6.12 -29.83 -49.56
C LEU A 120 -6.67 -30.86 -50.57
N ILE A 121 -7.52 -30.41 -51.50
CA ILE A 121 -8.07 -31.26 -52.57
C ILE A 121 -6.95 -31.71 -53.52
N SER A 122 -6.14 -30.75 -53.98
CA SER A 122 -5.02 -30.98 -54.90
C SER A 122 -3.96 -31.92 -54.31
N PHE A 123 -3.67 -31.78 -53.01
CA PHE A 123 -2.71 -32.63 -52.28
C PHE A 123 -3.23 -34.07 -52.14
N ASN A 124 -4.51 -34.24 -51.81
CA ASN A 124 -5.12 -35.57 -51.72
C ASN A 124 -5.23 -36.26 -53.10
N SER A 125 -5.42 -35.49 -54.18
CA SER A 125 -5.47 -36.02 -55.55
C SER A 125 -4.12 -36.39 -56.16
N LEU A 126 -2.99 -36.17 -55.48
CA LEU A 126 -1.67 -36.52 -56.03
C LEU A 126 -1.53 -38.03 -56.28
N ASN A 127 -0.83 -38.36 -57.37
CA ASN A 127 -0.45 -39.73 -57.72
C ASN A 127 0.69 -40.25 -56.83
N THR A 128 0.86 -41.57 -56.76
CA THR A 128 1.90 -42.27 -56.00
C THR A 128 3.30 -41.68 -56.22
N GLU A 129 3.74 -41.57 -57.48
CA GLU A 129 5.02 -40.97 -57.88
C GLU A 129 5.15 -39.52 -57.40
N GLN A 130 4.07 -38.73 -57.48
CA GLN A 130 4.07 -37.32 -57.09
C GLN A 130 4.15 -37.14 -55.58
N ILE A 131 3.54 -38.04 -54.79
CA ILE A 131 3.63 -38.03 -53.33
C ILE A 131 5.03 -38.46 -52.87
N LEU A 132 5.61 -39.46 -53.53
CA LEU A 132 7.02 -39.83 -53.31
C LEU A 132 7.95 -38.69 -53.71
N GLN A 133 7.70 -37.95 -54.81
CA GLN A 133 8.51 -36.77 -55.16
C GLN A 133 8.36 -35.66 -54.12
N VAL A 134 7.15 -35.43 -53.59
CA VAL A 134 6.96 -34.49 -52.47
C VAL A 134 7.76 -34.93 -51.23
N LEU A 135 7.79 -36.23 -50.91
CA LEU A 135 8.62 -36.75 -49.82
C LEU A 135 10.13 -36.55 -50.10
N THR A 136 10.60 -36.85 -51.31
CA THR A 136 12.00 -36.65 -51.72
C THR A 136 12.39 -35.17 -51.70
N ASP A 137 11.53 -34.26 -52.13
CA ASP A 137 11.77 -32.82 -52.06
C ASP A 137 11.81 -32.31 -50.60
N VAL A 138 10.99 -32.88 -49.69
CA VAL A 138 11.06 -32.58 -48.25
C VAL A 138 12.35 -33.15 -47.63
N LEU A 139 12.82 -34.32 -48.07
CA LEU A 139 14.10 -34.88 -47.65
C LEU A 139 15.29 -34.09 -48.23
N ALA A 140 15.19 -33.57 -49.45
CA ALA A 140 16.20 -32.70 -50.07
C ALA A 140 16.39 -31.37 -49.32
N GLU A 141 15.36 -30.89 -48.64
CA GLU A 141 15.43 -29.73 -47.74
C GLU A 141 16.09 -30.06 -46.39
N VAL A 142 16.15 -31.34 -46.00
CA VAL A 142 16.86 -31.85 -44.81
C VAL A 142 18.32 -32.15 -45.14
N ASP A 143 18.60 -32.77 -46.29
CA ASP A 143 19.93 -33.04 -46.84
C ASP A 143 19.94 -32.82 -48.38
N PRO A 144 20.68 -31.80 -48.90
CA PRO A 144 20.77 -31.54 -50.33
C PRO A 144 21.24 -32.71 -51.19
N SER A 145 21.95 -33.68 -50.61
CA SER A 145 22.44 -34.89 -51.30
C SER A 145 21.32 -35.78 -51.83
N HIS A 146 20.08 -35.60 -51.33
CA HIS A 146 18.91 -36.43 -51.66
C HIS A 146 17.99 -35.82 -52.73
N LYS A 147 18.41 -34.72 -53.37
CA LYS A 147 17.67 -34.04 -54.45
C LYS A 147 17.75 -34.81 -55.78
N VAL A 148 16.87 -35.78 -55.95
CA VAL A 148 16.76 -36.61 -57.16
C VAL A 148 15.32 -36.57 -57.71
N ASP A 149 15.14 -36.58 -59.03
CA ASP A 149 13.85 -36.81 -59.66
C ASP A 149 13.60 -38.33 -59.72
N ILE A 150 12.50 -38.78 -59.13
CA ILE A 150 12.18 -40.22 -58.99
C ILE A 150 11.99 -40.91 -60.34
N ARG A 151 11.80 -40.14 -61.43
CA ARG A 151 11.74 -40.68 -62.80
C ARG A 151 13.06 -41.22 -63.34
N GLU A 152 14.18 -40.90 -62.69
CA GLU A 152 15.52 -41.32 -63.10
C GLU A 152 16.06 -42.52 -62.29
N GLU A 153 15.40 -42.90 -61.18
CA GLU A 153 15.79 -44.02 -60.31
C GLU A 153 14.83 -45.21 -60.41
N ASP A 154 15.34 -46.44 -60.21
CA ASP A 154 14.48 -47.61 -59.98
C ASP A 154 13.68 -47.43 -58.67
N PRO A 155 12.41 -47.88 -58.60
CA PRO A 155 11.57 -47.72 -57.41
C PRO A 155 12.12 -48.46 -56.18
N GLU A 156 12.84 -49.58 -56.39
CA GLU A 156 13.52 -50.31 -55.31
C GLU A 156 14.75 -49.54 -54.80
N GLN A 157 15.54 -48.93 -55.70
CA GLN A 157 16.71 -48.13 -55.32
C GLN A 157 16.29 -46.84 -54.58
N THR A 158 15.27 -46.16 -55.09
CA THR A 158 14.61 -45.02 -54.42
C THR A 158 14.18 -45.37 -53.00
N THR A 159 13.57 -46.55 -52.84
CA THR A 159 13.11 -47.05 -51.54
C THR A 159 14.26 -47.32 -50.59
N VAL A 160 15.36 -47.94 -51.06
CA VAL A 160 16.56 -48.17 -50.24
C VAL A 160 17.16 -46.84 -49.76
N ARG A 161 17.31 -45.85 -50.66
CA ARG A 161 17.81 -44.51 -50.35
C ARG A 161 16.96 -43.79 -49.30
N ILE A 162 15.63 -43.79 -49.47
CA ILE A 162 14.72 -43.19 -48.49
C ILE A 162 14.79 -43.92 -47.14
N LEU A 163 14.91 -45.25 -47.11
CA LEU A 163 15.03 -46.03 -45.87
C LEU A 163 16.36 -45.81 -45.14
N GLU A 164 17.46 -45.64 -45.88
CA GLU A 164 18.75 -45.29 -45.31
C GLU A 164 18.73 -43.91 -44.66
N MET A 165 18.18 -42.90 -45.35
CA MET A 165 17.98 -41.57 -44.79
C MET A 165 17.03 -41.60 -43.57
N LEU A 166 15.91 -42.31 -43.63
CA LEU A 166 15.00 -42.47 -42.48
C LEU A 166 15.67 -43.19 -41.29
N ARG A 167 16.59 -44.13 -41.54
CA ARG A 167 17.42 -44.79 -40.52
C ARG A 167 18.40 -43.80 -39.88
N ILE A 168 19.07 -42.97 -40.68
CA ILE A 168 19.98 -41.90 -40.21
C ILE A 168 19.21 -40.88 -39.36
N LEU A 169 18.03 -40.45 -39.82
CA LEU A 169 17.15 -39.54 -39.08
C LEU A 169 16.52 -40.18 -37.83
N LYS A 170 16.63 -41.50 -37.67
CA LYS A 170 16.02 -42.33 -36.60
C LYS A 170 14.49 -42.26 -36.57
N TYR A 171 13.86 -42.24 -37.74
CA TYR A 171 12.42 -42.45 -37.83
C TYR A 171 12.05 -43.85 -37.36
N LYS A 172 10.95 -43.98 -36.61
CA LYS A 172 10.36 -45.25 -36.23
C LYS A 172 8.97 -45.35 -36.85
N PRO A 173 8.67 -46.36 -37.70
CA PRO A 173 7.30 -46.60 -38.13
C PRO A 173 6.42 -46.98 -36.94
N GLY A 174 5.11 -46.86 -37.10
CA GLY A 174 4.12 -47.18 -36.06
C GLY A 174 4.24 -48.63 -35.57
N PRO A 175 3.82 -48.91 -34.31
CA PRO A 175 4.09 -50.19 -33.64
C PRO A 175 3.52 -51.42 -34.35
N ASP A 176 2.50 -51.25 -35.18
CA ASP A 176 1.77 -52.35 -35.84
C ASP A 176 2.28 -52.71 -37.24
N THR A 177 3.29 -52.02 -37.79
CA THR A 177 3.77 -52.25 -39.16
C THR A 177 5.05 -53.09 -39.20
N SER A 178 5.00 -54.26 -39.85
CA SER A 178 6.19 -55.10 -40.04
C SER A 178 7.18 -54.45 -41.01
N SER A 179 8.49 -54.68 -40.80
CA SER A 179 9.56 -54.07 -41.62
C SER A 179 9.48 -54.42 -43.11
N VAL A 180 8.92 -55.58 -43.45
CA VAL A 180 8.67 -56.02 -44.83
C VAL A 180 7.44 -55.31 -45.41
N ALA A 181 6.34 -55.19 -44.66
CA ALA A 181 5.17 -54.45 -45.09
C ALA A 181 5.47 -52.96 -45.26
N PHE A 182 6.28 -52.35 -44.40
CA PHE A 182 6.72 -50.96 -44.52
C PHE A 182 7.54 -50.72 -45.80
N ARG A 183 8.45 -51.65 -46.16
CA ARG A 183 9.18 -51.62 -47.43
C ARG A 183 8.23 -51.70 -48.63
N GLN A 184 7.28 -52.64 -48.61
CA GLN A 184 6.29 -52.80 -49.69
C GLN A 184 5.36 -51.58 -49.82
N ALA A 185 4.91 -51.01 -48.70
CA ALA A 185 4.07 -49.81 -48.68
C ALA A 185 4.81 -48.56 -49.19
N LEU A 186 6.13 -48.48 -48.99
CA LEU A 186 6.96 -47.40 -49.53
C LEU A 186 7.21 -47.56 -51.05
N VAL A 187 7.48 -48.78 -51.53
CA VAL A 187 7.56 -49.09 -52.98
C VAL A 187 6.22 -48.81 -53.69
N GLN A 188 5.09 -49.15 -53.04
CA GLN A 188 3.74 -48.86 -53.55
C GLN A 188 3.28 -47.41 -53.32
N GLY A 189 4.10 -46.61 -52.62
CA GLY A 189 3.85 -45.24 -52.21
C GLY A 189 2.48 -44.99 -51.55
N ASP A 190 2.11 -45.83 -50.58
CA ASP A 190 0.83 -45.71 -49.88
C ASP A 190 0.73 -44.39 -49.08
N LYS A 191 -0.37 -43.67 -49.32
CA LYS A 191 -0.69 -42.38 -48.70
C LYS A 191 -0.74 -42.48 -47.17
N ASN A 192 -1.26 -43.58 -46.63
CA ASN A 192 -1.36 -43.80 -45.19
C ASN A 192 0.01 -43.95 -44.52
N THR A 193 1.02 -44.39 -45.28
CA THR A 193 2.39 -44.56 -44.78
C THR A 193 3.22 -43.28 -44.96
N ILE A 194 3.03 -42.57 -46.09
CA ILE A 194 3.83 -41.37 -46.40
C ILE A 194 3.36 -40.12 -45.65
N HIS A 195 2.05 -39.90 -45.47
CA HIS A 195 1.56 -38.70 -44.78
C HIS A 195 2.09 -38.57 -43.33
N PRO A 196 2.14 -39.64 -42.49
CA PRO A 196 2.78 -39.57 -41.17
C PRO A 196 4.29 -39.29 -41.22
N ILE A 197 5.00 -39.76 -42.25
CA ILE A 197 6.43 -39.47 -42.44
C ILE A 197 6.61 -37.97 -42.71
N ILE A 198 5.85 -37.41 -43.66
CA ILE A 198 5.90 -35.99 -44.01
C ILE A 198 5.52 -35.11 -42.81
N GLU A 199 4.48 -35.48 -42.06
CA GLU A 199 4.10 -34.79 -40.83
C GLU A 199 5.21 -34.80 -39.78
N TRP A 200 5.86 -35.95 -39.56
CA TRP A 200 6.97 -36.07 -38.62
C TRP A 200 8.20 -35.25 -39.04
N LEU A 201 8.51 -35.22 -40.35
CA LEU A 201 9.58 -34.40 -40.91
C LEU A 201 9.32 -32.91 -40.67
N PHE A 202 8.09 -32.43 -40.87
CA PHE A 202 7.75 -31.03 -40.63
C PHE A 202 7.73 -30.64 -39.15
N ARG A 203 7.18 -31.49 -38.26
CA ARG A 203 7.13 -31.21 -36.82
C ARG A 203 8.51 -30.97 -36.19
N ASN A 204 9.56 -31.62 -36.71
CA ASN A 204 10.91 -31.58 -36.14
C ASN A 204 11.99 -31.06 -37.12
N MET A 205 11.60 -30.30 -38.16
CA MET A 205 12.47 -29.93 -39.29
C MET A 205 13.85 -29.37 -38.89
N ALA A 206 13.89 -28.51 -37.86
CA ALA A 206 15.14 -27.92 -37.37
C ALA A 206 16.10 -28.96 -36.75
N ASP A 207 15.57 -29.88 -35.94
CA ASP A 207 16.37 -30.94 -35.29
C ASP A 207 16.79 -32.02 -36.30
N LEU A 208 15.99 -32.23 -37.34
CA LEU A 208 16.31 -33.17 -38.42
C LEU A 208 17.41 -32.65 -39.33
N LYS A 209 17.39 -31.35 -39.68
CA LYS A 209 18.52 -30.69 -40.37
C LYS A 209 19.82 -30.78 -39.57
N LYS A 210 19.76 -30.51 -38.26
CA LYS A 210 20.91 -30.69 -37.35
C LYS A 210 21.39 -32.15 -37.33
N ARG A 211 20.47 -33.12 -37.28
CA ARG A 211 20.79 -34.55 -37.28
C ARG A 211 21.42 -35.02 -38.60
N ALA A 212 20.91 -34.57 -39.74
CA ALA A 212 21.48 -34.87 -41.06
C ALA A 212 22.90 -34.30 -41.18
N TYR A 213 23.10 -33.03 -40.81
CA TYR A 213 24.42 -32.41 -40.74
C TYR A 213 25.39 -33.19 -39.83
N LEU A 214 24.96 -33.56 -38.62
CA LEU A 214 25.79 -34.34 -37.70
C LEU A 214 26.06 -35.77 -38.22
N ALA A 215 25.14 -36.38 -38.97
CA ALA A 215 25.32 -37.73 -39.50
C ALA A 215 26.49 -37.81 -40.50
N GLN A 216 26.69 -36.77 -41.32
CA GLN A 216 27.82 -36.70 -42.26
C GLN A 216 29.19 -36.83 -41.58
N TYR A 217 29.30 -36.45 -40.30
CA TYR A 217 30.56 -36.46 -39.53
C TYR A 217 30.61 -37.50 -38.40
N LEU A 218 29.46 -38.07 -38.00
CA LEU A 218 29.36 -39.01 -36.86
C LEU A 218 28.97 -40.44 -37.25
N VAL A 219 28.64 -40.71 -38.51
CA VAL A 219 28.53 -42.08 -39.03
C VAL A 219 29.94 -42.62 -39.21
N LYS A 220 30.31 -43.62 -38.39
CA LYS A 220 31.63 -44.26 -38.47
C LYS A 220 31.78 -45.02 -39.79
N VAL A 221 32.94 -44.91 -40.41
CA VAL A 221 33.34 -45.79 -41.52
C VAL A 221 33.64 -47.18 -40.95
N GLU A 222 32.89 -48.19 -41.38
CA GLU A 222 33.10 -49.58 -40.95
C GLU A 222 34.35 -50.16 -41.64
N VAL A 223 35.51 -50.06 -40.98
CA VAL A 223 36.77 -50.65 -41.45
C VAL A 223 36.81 -52.15 -41.08
N PRO A 224 37.02 -53.07 -42.04
CA PRO A 224 37.16 -54.50 -41.76
C PRO A 224 38.28 -54.81 -40.76
N ILE A 225 38.02 -55.76 -39.85
CA ILE A 225 38.91 -56.13 -38.74
C ILE A 225 40.29 -56.60 -39.25
N ASP A 226 40.34 -57.21 -40.43
CA ASP A 226 41.58 -57.65 -41.08
C ASP A 226 42.53 -56.48 -41.39
N ILE A 227 41.99 -55.33 -41.79
CA ILE A 227 42.77 -54.12 -42.11
C ILE A 227 43.10 -53.33 -40.84
N LEU A 228 42.20 -53.36 -39.84
CA LEU A 228 42.42 -52.76 -38.52
C LEU A 228 43.49 -53.51 -37.69
N SER A 229 43.93 -54.69 -38.13
CA SER A 229 45.01 -55.45 -37.47
C SER A 229 46.40 -54.84 -37.68
N ASP A 230 46.56 -53.95 -38.66
CA ASP A 230 47.80 -53.20 -38.89
C ASP A 230 47.94 -52.06 -37.86
N ALA A 231 49.13 -51.94 -37.26
CA ALA A 231 49.37 -51.00 -36.15
C ALA A 231 49.22 -49.54 -36.57
N ASP A 232 49.68 -49.20 -37.78
CA ASP A 232 49.58 -47.83 -38.30
C ASP A 232 48.13 -47.46 -38.61
N VAL A 233 47.33 -48.40 -39.14
CA VAL A 233 45.89 -48.18 -39.40
C VAL A 233 45.11 -48.07 -38.08
N SER A 234 45.42 -48.90 -37.10
CA SER A 234 44.79 -48.84 -35.77
C SER A 234 45.03 -47.49 -35.09
N THR A 235 46.26 -46.98 -35.07
CA THR A 235 46.57 -45.66 -34.48
C THR A 235 45.92 -44.50 -35.23
N LEU A 236 45.80 -44.58 -36.57
CA LEU A 236 45.07 -43.58 -37.36
C LEU A 236 43.56 -43.62 -37.07
N TYR A 237 43.00 -44.82 -36.85
CA TYR A 237 41.60 -44.98 -36.49
C TYR A 237 41.32 -44.47 -35.07
N GLU A 238 42.23 -44.67 -34.10
CA GLU A 238 42.15 -44.04 -32.77
C GLU A 238 42.18 -42.51 -32.84
N GLN A 239 43.04 -41.92 -33.68
CA GLN A 239 43.07 -40.46 -33.91
C GLN A 239 41.76 -39.96 -34.54
N TYR A 240 41.17 -40.72 -35.46
CA TYR A 240 39.85 -40.43 -36.03
C TYR A 240 38.74 -40.49 -34.97
N GLU A 241 38.76 -41.45 -34.05
CA GLU A 241 37.79 -41.50 -32.94
C GLU A 241 37.96 -40.34 -31.96
N GLN A 242 39.19 -39.92 -31.66
CA GLN A 242 39.47 -38.74 -30.84
C GLN A 242 38.92 -37.45 -31.49
N LEU A 243 39.19 -37.24 -32.79
CA LEU A 243 38.68 -36.10 -33.54
C LEU A 243 37.14 -36.07 -33.61
N MET A 244 36.47 -37.24 -33.64
CA MET A 244 35.01 -37.32 -33.55
C MET A 244 34.46 -36.90 -32.18
N GLU A 245 35.14 -37.21 -31.06
CA GLU A 245 34.74 -36.75 -29.73
C GLU A 245 35.02 -35.24 -29.54
N ASP A 246 36.15 -34.74 -30.02
CA ASP A 246 36.47 -33.30 -30.03
C ASP A 246 35.41 -32.52 -30.82
N PHE A 247 35.01 -33.00 -32.00
CA PHE A 247 33.94 -32.39 -32.79
C PHE A 247 32.60 -32.33 -32.01
N LYS A 248 32.22 -33.40 -31.29
CA LYS A 248 31.00 -33.40 -30.46
C LYS A 248 31.06 -32.36 -29.35
N SER A 249 32.21 -32.21 -28.68
CA SER A 249 32.36 -31.23 -27.60
C SER A 249 32.24 -29.79 -28.12
N LEU A 250 33.00 -29.45 -29.17
CA LEU A 250 32.98 -28.13 -29.81
C LEU A 250 31.61 -27.79 -30.42
N HIS A 251 30.94 -28.75 -31.05
CA HIS A 251 29.58 -28.52 -31.59
C HIS A 251 28.58 -28.24 -30.46
N LYS A 252 28.65 -28.98 -29.35
CA LYS A 252 27.79 -28.78 -28.18
C LYS A 252 28.01 -27.42 -27.52
N GLU A 253 29.26 -26.96 -27.42
CA GLU A 253 29.59 -25.61 -26.95
C GLU A 253 29.08 -24.53 -27.92
N SER A 254 29.25 -24.72 -29.23
CA SER A 254 28.72 -23.80 -30.26
C SER A 254 27.19 -23.68 -30.21
N GLU A 255 26.47 -24.79 -30.01
CA GLU A 255 25.02 -24.76 -29.81
C GLU A 255 24.62 -24.12 -28.49
N ALA A 256 25.31 -24.39 -27.39
CA ALA A 256 25.07 -23.72 -26.12
C ALA A 256 25.24 -22.19 -26.25
N LEU A 257 26.28 -21.72 -26.94
CA LEU A 257 26.50 -20.30 -27.21
C LEU A 257 25.40 -19.69 -28.11
N LYS A 258 25.02 -20.37 -29.20
CA LYS A 258 23.91 -19.93 -30.07
C LYS A 258 22.57 -19.86 -29.33
N ASN A 259 22.30 -20.82 -28.46
CA ASN A 259 21.08 -20.86 -27.65
C ASN A 259 21.12 -19.90 -26.45
N SER A 260 22.29 -19.41 -26.04
CA SER A 260 22.43 -18.48 -24.90
C SER A 260 21.89 -17.05 -25.17
N GLY A 261 21.57 -16.75 -26.43
CA GLY A 261 20.39 -15.95 -26.77
C GLY A 261 20.26 -14.54 -26.20
N TYR A 262 21.08 -13.61 -26.69
CA TYR A 262 20.56 -12.26 -26.99
C TYR A 262 20.50 -12.10 -28.51
N SER A 263 19.35 -11.65 -29.01
CA SER A 263 19.21 -11.28 -30.42
C SER A 263 20.04 -10.02 -30.68
N THR A 264 21.29 -10.21 -31.13
CA THR A 264 22.18 -9.07 -31.48
C THR A 264 21.59 -8.21 -32.58
N ALA A 265 20.62 -8.71 -33.36
CA ALA A 265 19.86 -7.94 -34.33
C ALA A 265 18.85 -6.98 -33.68
N GLU A 266 18.15 -7.41 -32.61
CA GLU A 266 17.26 -6.53 -31.83
C GLU A 266 18.05 -5.45 -31.12
N LEU A 267 19.14 -5.81 -30.42
CA LEU A 267 20.01 -4.84 -29.77
C LEU A 267 20.66 -3.85 -30.75
N ARG A 268 20.97 -4.26 -31.99
CA ARG A 268 21.42 -3.34 -33.04
C ARG A 268 20.29 -2.44 -33.54
N SER A 269 19.09 -2.98 -33.73
CA SER A 269 17.92 -2.18 -34.12
C SER A 269 17.57 -1.13 -33.07
N ASP A 270 17.62 -1.49 -31.79
CA ASP A 270 17.38 -0.58 -30.66
C ASP A 270 18.49 0.45 -30.49
N LEU A 271 19.75 0.06 -30.75
CA LEU A 271 20.86 1.01 -30.79
C LEU A 271 20.68 2.00 -31.95
N ASP A 272 20.33 1.54 -33.15
CA ASP A 272 20.07 2.42 -34.29
C ASP A 272 18.87 3.36 -34.05
N THR A 273 17.82 2.92 -33.36
CA THR A 273 16.68 3.80 -33.00
C THR A 273 17.09 4.83 -31.95
N MET A 274 17.81 4.43 -30.90
CA MET A 274 18.36 5.35 -29.90
C MET A 274 19.34 6.36 -30.51
N GLU A 275 20.16 5.96 -31.48
CA GLU A 275 21.05 6.87 -32.21
C GLU A 275 20.26 7.88 -33.05
N ARG A 276 19.22 7.44 -33.76
CA ARG A 276 18.32 8.35 -34.50
C ARG A 276 17.59 9.33 -33.57
N GLU A 277 17.11 8.87 -32.42
CA GLU A 277 16.46 9.73 -31.41
C GLU A 277 17.44 10.76 -30.83
N LYS A 278 18.65 10.33 -30.46
CA LYS A 278 19.75 11.21 -30.03
C LYS A 278 20.04 12.27 -31.10
N ASP A 279 20.12 11.89 -32.36
CA ASP A 279 20.33 12.81 -33.49
C ASP A 279 19.21 13.85 -33.65
N ILE A 280 17.95 13.42 -33.49
CA ILE A 280 16.78 14.31 -33.50
C ILE A 280 16.84 15.29 -32.33
N VAL A 281 17.22 14.83 -31.14
CA VAL A 281 17.40 15.65 -29.93
C VAL A 281 18.54 16.65 -30.11
N ILE A 282 19.70 16.23 -30.61
CA ILE A 282 20.83 17.14 -30.92
C ILE A 282 20.40 18.22 -31.91
N LYS A 283 19.81 17.83 -33.05
CA LYS A 283 19.29 18.79 -34.06
C LYS A 283 18.20 19.70 -33.49
N ARG A 284 17.47 19.31 -32.44
CA ARG A 284 16.49 20.16 -31.74
C ARG A 284 17.18 21.11 -30.75
N ILE A 285 18.22 20.65 -30.05
CA ILE A 285 19.05 21.46 -29.15
C ILE A 285 19.78 22.54 -29.95
N GLU A 286 20.44 22.21 -31.07
CA GLU A 286 21.09 23.17 -31.97
C GLU A 286 20.11 24.24 -32.47
N ARG A 287 18.91 23.84 -32.90
CA ARG A 287 17.84 24.76 -33.31
C ARG A 287 17.33 25.64 -32.17
N MET A 288 17.45 25.20 -30.92
CA MET A 288 17.10 26.01 -29.75
C MET A 288 18.24 26.94 -29.34
N GLN A 289 19.49 26.46 -29.36
CA GLN A 289 20.69 27.26 -29.10
C GLN A 289 20.76 28.46 -30.05
N LYS A 290 20.58 28.25 -31.36
CA LYS A 290 20.52 29.33 -32.37
C LYS A 290 19.43 30.38 -32.13
N LYS A 291 18.33 30.02 -31.44
CA LYS A 291 17.29 30.99 -31.04
C LYS A 291 17.65 31.76 -29.78
N VAL A 292 18.42 31.15 -28.88
CA VAL A 292 18.82 31.68 -27.58
C VAL A 292 20.14 32.47 -27.66
N GLU A 293 20.93 32.29 -28.72
CA GLU A 293 22.15 33.07 -29.04
C GLU A 293 21.93 34.59 -29.09
N SER A 294 20.72 35.05 -29.45
CA SER A 294 20.38 36.48 -29.53
C SER A 294 20.08 37.13 -28.17
N VAL A 295 20.05 36.37 -27.07
CA VAL A 295 19.63 36.84 -25.74
C VAL A 295 20.82 37.31 -24.91
N ALA A 296 20.78 38.54 -24.42
CA ALA A 296 21.79 39.07 -23.50
C ALA A 296 21.85 38.26 -22.19
N ASN A 297 23.05 38.12 -21.61
CA ASN A 297 23.30 37.30 -20.41
C ASN A 297 22.85 35.82 -20.56
N ARG A 298 22.94 35.27 -21.78
CA ARG A 298 22.59 33.87 -22.13
C ARG A 298 22.94 32.84 -21.06
N GLU A 299 24.18 32.83 -20.58
CA GLU A 299 24.69 31.76 -19.71
C GLU A 299 24.09 31.83 -18.30
N ALA A 300 23.96 33.04 -17.74
CA ALA A 300 23.29 33.25 -16.46
C ALA A 300 21.78 32.95 -16.53
N MET A 301 21.13 33.28 -17.66
CA MET A 301 19.72 32.95 -17.88
C MET A 301 19.50 31.44 -18.06
N LEU A 302 20.40 30.75 -18.77
CA LEU A 302 20.33 29.30 -18.94
C LEU A 302 20.63 28.54 -17.64
N SER A 303 21.58 29.00 -16.82
CA SER A 303 21.83 28.39 -15.51
C SER A 303 20.64 28.61 -14.55
N ALA A 304 20.08 29.82 -14.50
CA ALA A 304 18.87 30.09 -13.73
C ALA A 304 17.67 29.25 -14.19
N ALA A 305 17.46 29.10 -15.51
CA ALA A 305 16.42 28.25 -16.07
C ALA A 305 16.65 26.76 -15.77
N HIS A 306 17.91 26.31 -15.75
CA HIS A 306 18.26 24.93 -15.38
C HIS A 306 17.95 24.66 -13.90
N THR A 307 18.36 25.56 -13.00
CA THR A 307 18.03 25.46 -11.57
C THR A 307 16.53 25.47 -11.33
N LEU A 308 15.79 26.40 -11.98
CA LEU A 308 14.32 26.44 -11.89
C LEU A 308 13.66 25.17 -12.42
N ARG A 309 14.22 24.52 -13.45
CA ARG A 309 13.74 23.23 -13.94
C ARG A 309 13.95 22.12 -12.89
N LEU A 310 15.14 22.04 -12.31
CA LEU A 310 15.45 21.05 -11.27
C LEU A 310 14.56 21.21 -10.03
N GLU A 311 14.36 22.45 -9.55
CA GLU A 311 13.47 22.70 -8.41
C GLU A 311 12.00 22.38 -8.74
N ARG A 312 11.53 22.62 -9.98
CA ARG A 312 10.19 22.18 -10.43
C ARG A 312 10.06 20.68 -10.62
N GLU A 313 11.12 19.97 -11.00
CA GLU A 313 11.15 18.51 -11.04
C GLU A 313 11.06 17.95 -9.62
N ARG A 314 11.84 18.51 -8.68
CA ARG A 314 11.80 18.19 -7.25
C ARG A 314 10.45 18.51 -6.60
N GLU A 315 9.83 19.65 -6.93
CA GLU A 315 8.50 20.02 -6.48
C GLU A 315 7.45 18.96 -6.88
N LYS A 316 7.52 18.48 -8.13
CA LYS A 316 6.64 17.41 -8.63
C LYS A 316 6.90 16.07 -7.96
N GLU A 317 8.17 15.70 -7.73
CA GLU A 317 8.53 14.49 -7.00
C GLU A 317 7.97 14.52 -5.56
N LEU A 318 8.13 15.64 -4.86
CA LEU A 318 7.58 15.84 -3.51
C LEU A 318 6.05 15.86 -3.50
N ALA A 319 5.41 16.45 -4.51
CA ALA A 319 3.96 16.43 -4.66
C ALA A 319 3.42 15.01 -4.88
N ASN A 320 4.07 14.22 -5.76
CA ASN A 320 3.74 12.81 -6.00
C ASN A 320 3.94 11.98 -4.71
N GLN A 321 5.08 12.11 -4.03
CA GLN A 321 5.35 11.42 -2.76
C GLN A 321 4.32 11.79 -1.68
N LYS A 322 3.93 13.06 -1.58
CA LYS A 322 2.88 13.51 -0.66
C LYS A 322 1.53 12.87 -1.01
N GLN A 323 1.17 12.77 -2.29
CA GLN A 323 -0.05 12.13 -2.73
C GLN A 323 -0.04 10.62 -2.46
N GLU A 324 1.07 9.93 -2.72
CA GLU A 324 1.27 8.51 -2.37
C GLU A 324 1.17 8.26 -0.87
N GLN A 325 1.83 9.09 -0.05
CA GLN A 325 1.75 9.00 1.41
C GLN A 325 0.33 9.27 1.92
N GLN A 326 -0.39 10.24 1.36
CA GLN A 326 -1.78 10.52 1.72
C GLN A 326 -2.70 9.35 1.34
N THR A 327 -2.54 8.74 0.16
CA THR A 327 -3.36 7.57 -0.20
C THR A 327 -3.03 6.35 0.66
N ALA A 328 -1.76 6.14 1.01
CA ALA A 328 -1.35 5.10 1.95
C ALA A 328 -1.91 5.31 3.36
N LEU A 329 -1.90 6.55 3.87
CA LEU A 329 -2.50 6.91 5.16
C LEU A 329 -4.01 6.65 5.15
N ASN A 330 -4.73 7.18 4.15
CA ASN A 330 -6.18 6.97 4.01
C ASN A 330 -6.53 5.48 3.94
N HIS A 331 -5.71 4.66 3.25
CA HIS A 331 -5.90 3.20 3.21
C HIS A 331 -5.63 2.51 4.55
N ALA A 332 -4.65 3.00 5.34
CA ALA A 332 -4.38 2.51 6.68
C ALA A 332 -5.53 2.87 7.64
N GLU A 333 -6.03 4.10 7.61
CA GLU A 333 -7.19 4.55 8.38
C GLU A 333 -8.45 3.74 8.03
N GLN A 334 -8.75 3.55 6.74
CA GLN A 334 -9.83 2.67 6.28
C GLN A 334 -9.66 1.20 6.72
N ARG A 335 -8.42 0.73 6.90
CA ARG A 335 -8.16 -0.61 7.45
C ARG A 335 -8.40 -0.65 8.96
N VAL A 336 -7.98 0.38 9.69
CA VAL A 336 -8.24 0.51 11.14
C VAL A 336 -9.74 0.60 11.42
N GLY A 337 -10.49 1.45 10.70
CA GLY A 337 -11.94 1.56 10.85
C GLY A 337 -12.68 0.23 10.56
N ARG A 338 -12.26 -0.52 9.52
CA ARG A 338 -12.80 -1.87 9.27
C ARG A 338 -12.51 -2.86 10.40
N LEU A 339 -11.30 -2.84 10.96
CA LEU A 339 -10.93 -3.71 12.08
C LEU A 339 -11.66 -3.33 13.38
N GLN A 340 -11.86 -2.03 13.64
CA GLN A 340 -12.66 -1.52 14.75
C GLN A 340 -14.13 -1.94 14.62
N GLN A 341 -14.70 -1.83 13.42
CA GLN A 341 -16.07 -2.26 13.14
C GLN A 341 -16.20 -3.79 13.34
N GLN A 342 -15.30 -4.61 12.77
CA GLN A 342 -15.28 -6.06 13.01
C GLN A 342 -15.17 -6.42 14.49
N LEU A 343 -14.38 -5.68 15.26
CA LEU A 343 -14.24 -5.88 16.71
C LEU A 343 -15.49 -5.44 17.48
N LYS A 344 -16.20 -4.39 17.03
CA LYS A 344 -17.49 -3.95 17.57
C LYS A 344 -18.59 -4.98 17.28
N ASP A 345 -18.64 -5.50 16.05
CA ASP A 345 -19.58 -6.52 15.62
C ASP A 345 -19.33 -7.85 16.34
N ALA A 346 -18.07 -8.28 16.51
CA ALA A 346 -17.71 -9.44 17.31
C ALA A 346 -18.10 -9.28 18.80
N ARG A 347 -17.96 -8.07 19.37
CA ARG A 347 -18.42 -7.78 20.74
C ARG A 347 -19.95 -7.81 20.85
N GLN A 348 -20.67 -7.19 19.92
CA GLN A 348 -22.14 -7.20 19.90
C GLN A 348 -22.70 -8.62 19.63
N ALA A 349 -22.00 -9.41 18.82
CA ALA A 349 -22.27 -10.82 18.58
C ALA A 349 -22.11 -11.67 19.86
N SER A 350 -21.12 -11.37 20.70
CA SER A 350 -20.91 -12.07 21.98
C SER A 350 -22.01 -11.78 23.02
N THR A 351 -22.67 -10.63 22.94
CA THR A 351 -23.70 -10.22 23.89
C THR A 351 -25.10 -10.70 23.48
N GLY A 352 -25.43 -11.94 23.85
CA GLY A 352 -26.81 -12.45 23.86
C GLY A 352 -27.34 -12.99 22.52
N ALA A 353 -26.49 -13.18 21.51
CA ALA A 353 -26.89 -13.87 20.28
C ALA A 353 -26.81 -15.39 20.41
N THR A 354 -27.75 -16.10 19.78
CA THR A 354 -27.63 -17.55 19.53
C THR A 354 -26.62 -17.80 18.41
N SER A 355 -25.94 -18.94 18.42
CA SER A 355 -25.00 -19.34 17.37
C SER A 355 -25.64 -19.35 15.98
N GLU A 356 -26.89 -19.78 15.88
CA GLU A 356 -27.69 -19.75 14.65
C GLU A 356 -27.92 -18.31 14.14
N GLY A 357 -28.27 -17.37 15.02
CA GLY A 357 -28.47 -15.97 14.65
C GLY A 357 -27.17 -15.26 14.23
N LEU A 358 -26.03 -15.69 14.75
CA LEU A 358 -24.71 -15.22 14.28
C LEU A 358 -24.37 -15.77 12.90
N LEU A 359 -24.62 -17.07 12.68
CA LEU A 359 -24.36 -17.73 11.41
C LEU A 359 -25.24 -17.13 10.30
N GLN A 360 -26.53 -16.90 10.55
CA GLN A 360 -27.43 -16.24 9.60
C GLN A 360 -26.96 -14.82 9.23
N ARG A 361 -26.54 -14.00 10.20
CA ARG A 361 -25.99 -12.65 9.90
C ARG A 361 -24.72 -12.72 9.06
N LEU A 362 -23.82 -13.65 9.37
CA LEU A 362 -22.59 -13.85 8.59
C LEU A 362 -22.89 -14.34 7.16
N GLU A 363 -23.90 -15.20 6.97
CA GLU A 363 -24.37 -15.58 5.64
C GLU A 363 -24.95 -14.39 4.88
N GLU A 364 -25.80 -13.57 5.51
CA GLU A 364 -26.36 -12.34 4.93
C GLU A 364 -25.25 -11.35 4.52
N GLU A 365 -24.26 -11.10 5.40
CA GLU A 365 -23.10 -10.26 5.09
C GLU A 365 -22.21 -10.83 3.98
N THR A 366 -21.99 -12.14 3.98
CA THR A 366 -21.20 -12.83 2.95
C THR A 366 -21.90 -12.77 1.60
N ASN A 367 -23.23 -12.91 1.58
CA ASN A 367 -24.06 -12.78 0.38
C ASN A 367 -24.05 -11.34 -0.18
N VAL A 368 -24.21 -10.33 0.68
CA VAL A 368 -24.11 -8.91 0.29
C VAL A 368 -22.72 -8.58 -0.24
N THR A 369 -21.66 -9.02 0.46
CA THR A 369 -20.27 -8.81 0.05
C THR A 369 -19.97 -9.52 -1.27
N THR A 370 -20.48 -10.74 -1.46
CA THR A 370 -20.35 -11.50 -2.71
C THR A 370 -21.02 -10.78 -3.88
N TYR A 371 -22.21 -10.19 -3.69
CA TYR A 371 -22.86 -9.37 -4.71
C TYR A 371 -22.04 -8.12 -5.06
N ILE A 372 -21.54 -7.40 -4.05
CA ILE A 372 -20.72 -6.19 -4.23
C ILE A 372 -19.45 -6.52 -5.03
N VAL A 373 -18.71 -7.56 -4.62
CA VAL A 373 -17.42 -7.95 -5.23
C VAL A 373 -17.59 -8.59 -6.61
N LYS A 374 -18.61 -9.44 -6.84
CA LYS A 374 -18.79 -10.13 -8.12
C LYS A 374 -19.60 -9.37 -9.16
N GLN A 375 -20.42 -8.39 -8.77
CA GLN A 375 -21.37 -7.73 -9.69
C GLN A 375 -21.30 -6.20 -9.69
N LYS A 376 -21.21 -5.53 -8.54
CA LYS A 376 -21.25 -4.05 -8.50
C LYS A 376 -19.87 -3.44 -8.79
N LEU A 377 -18.86 -3.75 -7.97
CA LEU A 377 -17.52 -3.18 -8.10
C LEU A 377 -16.85 -3.45 -9.46
N PRO A 378 -16.94 -4.64 -10.09
CA PRO A 378 -16.32 -4.86 -11.40
C PRO A 378 -16.91 -3.95 -12.48
N LYS A 379 -18.24 -3.74 -12.48
CA LYS A 379 -18.91 -2.86 -13.44
C LYS A 379 -18.55 -1.40 -13.24
N GLU A 380 -18.51 -0.93 -11.99
CA GLU A 380 -18.08 0.43 -11.67
C GLU A 380 -16.62 0.66 -12.04
N LEU A 381 -15.74 -0.33 -11.78
CA LEU A 381 -14.33 -0.29 -12.14
C LEU A 381 -14.12 -0.29 -13.65
N GLU A 382 -14.87 -1.11 -14.40
CA GLU A 382 -14.84 -1.12 -15.87
C GLU A 382 -15.34 0.21 -16.44
N ALA A 383 -16.43 0.76 -15.93
CA ALA A 383 -16.92 2.08 -16.33
C ALA A 383 -15.88 3.19 -16.10
N ARG A 384 -15.23 3.23 -14.92
CA ARG A 384 -14.16 4.18 -14.63
C ARG A 384 -12.89 3.93 -15.47
N LYS A 385 -12.54 2.68 -15.77
CA LYS A 385 -11.43 2.37 -16.69
C LYS A 385 -11.71 2.87 -18.11
N VAL A 386 -12.94 2.71 -18.60
CA VAL A 386 -13.37 3.22 -19.91
C VAL A 386 -13.35 4.74 -19.93
N GLU A 387 -13.84 5.40 -18.88
CA GLU A 387 -13.76 6.87 -18.73
C GLU A 387 -12.31 7.38 -18.74
N VAL A 388 -11.40 6.75 -17.97
CA VAL A 388 -9.97 7.09 -17.98
C VAL A 388 -9.33 6.81 -19.34
N GLN A 389 -9.72 5.75 -20.05
CA GLN A 389 -9.24 5.50 -21.42
C GLN A 389 -9.75 6.54 -22.42
N ILE A 390 -10.99 7.03 -22.27
CA ILE A 390 -11.54 8.12 -23.10
C ILE A 390 -10.80 9.42 -22.81
N LEU A 391 -10.62 9.79 -21.54
CA LEU A 391 -9.86 10.99 -21.15
C LEU A 391 -8.39 10.89 -21.61
N GLY A 392 -7.78 9.71 -21.53
CA GLY A 392 -6.43 9.45 -22.05
C GLY A 392 -6.34 9.63 -23.57
N LYS A 393 -7.36 9.21 -24.33
CA LYS A 393 -7.45 9.49 -25.78
C LYS A 393 -7.58 10.98 -26.05
N VAL A 394 -8.48 11.68 -25.36
CA VAL A 394 -8.67 13.13 -25.49
C VAL A 394 -7.38 13.92 -25.14
N LEU A 395 -6.59 13.45 -24.17
CA LEU A 395 -5.27 14.03 -23.85
C LEU A 395 -4.19 13.72 -24.90
N SER A 396 -4.32 12.61 -25.63
CA SER A 396 -3.40 12.22 -26.71
C SER A 396 -3.76 12.85 -28.07
N GLU A 397 -5.01 13.28 -28.23
CA GLU A 397 -5.47 14.00 -29.41
C GLU A 397 -4.89 15.44 -29.38
N PRO A 398 -4.38 15.96 -30.52
CA PRO A 398 -3.94 17.34 -30.60
C PRO A 398 -5.14 18.28 -30.36
N ALA A 399 -4.87 19.48 -29.85
CA ALA A 399 -5.92 20.46 -29.52
C ALA A 399 -6.81 20.78 -30.74
N MET A 400 -7.98 20.12 -30.80
CA MET A 400 -8.94 20.23 -31.89
C MET A 400 -9.49 21.65 -32.01
N GLY A 401 -9.65 22.13 -33.24
CA GLY A 401 -10.33 23.39 -33.51
C GLY A 401 -11.83 23.28 -33.25
N ARG A 402 -12.49 24.44 -33.16
CA ARG A 402 -13.97 24.49 -33.05
C ARG A 402 -14.66 23.83 -34.26
N GLU A 403 -14.06 23.98 -35.44
CA GLU A 403 -14.51 23.36 -36.68
C GLU A 403 -14.43 21.82 -36.63
N ASP A 404 -13.37 21.25 -36.04
CA ASP A 404 -13.22 19.80 -35.88
C ASP A 404 -14.26 19.23 -34.91
N LEU A 405 -14.58 19.98 -33.85
CA LEU A 405 -15.65 19.62 -32.89
C LEU A 405 -17.04 19.68 -33.55
N ASP A 406 -17.30 20.67 -34.40
CA ASP A 406 -18.56 20.78 -35.14
C ASP A 406 -18.71 19.63 -36.17
N ILE A 407 -17.62 19.25 -36.85
CA ILE A 407 -17.58 18.05 -37.70
C ILE A 407 -17.85 16.78 -36.87
N LEU A 408 -17.23 16.63 -35.70
CA LEU A 408 -17.44 15.47 -34.83
C LEU A 408 -18.89 15.41 -34.31
N ASN A 409 -19.45 16.54 -33.89
CA ASN A 409 -20.85 16.68 -33.48
C ASN A 409 -21.83 16.31 -34.61
N SER A 410 -21.56 16.71 -35.86
CA SER A 410 -22.40 16.35 -37.00
C SER A 410 -22.39 14.83 -37.25
N LYS A 411 -21.22 14.18 -37.16
CA LYS A 411 -21.10 12.72 -37.25
C LYS A 411 -21.83 12.02 -36.09
N LEU A 412 -21.75 12.56 -34.88
CA LEU A 412 -22.43 12.05 -33.69
C LEU A 412 -23.96 12.15 -33.85
N GLN A 413 -24.47 13.24 -34.44
CA GLN A 413 -25.90 13.38 -34.77
C GLN A 413 -26.35 12.37 -35.84
N VAL A 414 -25.55 12.15 -36.90
CA VAL A 414 -25.86 11.14 -37.93
C VAL A 414 -25.91 9.74 -37.33
N ILE A 415 -24.88 9.35 -36.56
CA ILE A 415 -24.81 8.04 -35.90
C ILE A 415 -25.95 7.86 -34.88
N ASN A 416 -26.29 8.89 -34.09
CA ASN A 416 -27.45 8.84 -33.21
C ASN A 416 -28.77 8.69 -33.98
N GLY A 417 -28.89 9.33 -35.15
CA GLY A 417 -30.02 9.15 -36.07
C GLY A 417 -30.12 7.70 -36.57
N GLU A 418 -29.00 7.12 -37.00
CA GLU A 418 -28.93 5.71 -37.42
C GLU A 418 -29.26 4.74 -36.28
N ILE A 419 -28.73 4.99 -35.07
CA ILE A 419 -29.04 4.21 -33.87
C ILE A 419 -30.55 4.29 -33.55
N ASN A 420 -31.14 5.49 -33.56
CA ASN A 420 -32.57 5.66 -33.31
C ASN A 420 -33.42 4.91 -34.36
N GLN A 421 -33.08 5.03 -35.65
CA GLN A 421 -33.75 4.27 -36.71
C GLN A 421 -33.55 2.75 -36.58
N LEU A 422 -32.40 2.29 -36.10
CA LEU A 422 -32.15 0.87 -35.83
C LEU A 422 -32.93 0.37 -34.61
N VAL A 423 -33.09 1.20 -33.58
CA VAL A 423 -33.93 0.93 -32.40
C VAL A 423 -35.40 0.89 -32.80
N GLU A 424 -35.90 1.85 -33.59
CA GLU A 424 -37.26 1.85 -34.13
C GLU A 424 -37.51 0.64 -35.03
N ARG A 425 -36.57 0.29 -35.93
CA ARG A 425 -36.63 -0.94 -36.72
C ARG A 425 -36.62 -2.19 -35.84
N HIS A 426 -35.80 -2.24 -34.79
CA HIS A 426 -35.76 -3.39 -33.88
C HIS A 426 -37.04 -3.52 -33.03
N LEU A 427 -37.68 -2.40 -32.66
CA LEU A 427 -38.96 -2.37 -31.94
C LEU A 427 -40.16 -2.73 -32.83
N THR A 428 -40.11 -2.40 -34.13
CA THR A 428 -41.16 -2.72 -35.10
C THR A 428 -41.02 -4.11 -35.73
N THR A 429 -39.79 -4.64 -35.86
CA THR A 429 -39.54 -5.95 -36.47
C THR A 429 -39.76 -7.12 -35.50
N LYS A 430 -39.69 -6.90 -34.17
CA LYS A 430 -39.95 -7.93 -33.17
C LYS A 430 -41.42 -7.93 -32.74
N ASN A 431 -42.19 -8.88 -33.26
CA ASN A 431 -43.55 -9.15 -32.81
C ASN A 431 -43.56 -9.51 -31.30
N PRO A 432 -44.35 -8.84 -30.45
CA PRO A 432 -44.43 -9.13 -29.01
C PRO A 432 -44.87 -10.57 -28.66
N SER A 433 -45.45 -11.29 -29.62
CA SER A 433 -45.91 -12.68 -29.49
C SER A 433 -44.80 -13.73 -29.64
N GLU A 434 -43.71 -13.42 -30.33
CA GLU A 434 -42.61 -14.37 -30.56
C GLU A 434 -41.56 -14.30 -29.43
N ASP A 435 -41.36 -13.12 -28.86
CA ASP A 435 -40.33 -12.88 -27.85
C ASP A 435 -40.76 -13.28 -26.43
N LYS A 436 -40.99 -14.59 -26.22
CA LYS A 436 -41.31 -15.19 -24.91
C LYS A 436 -40.29 -14.86 -23.81
N LEU A 437 -39.09 -14.39 -24.18
CA LEU A 437 -38.03 -13.98 -23.26
C LEU A 437 -38.08 -12.49 -22.90
N ALA A 438 -38.85 -11.65 -23.60
CA ALA A 438 -39.00 -10.24 -23.26
C ALA A 438 -39.55 -10.00 -21.85
N PRO A 439 -40.61 -10.70 -21.36
CA PRO A 439 -41.08 -10.54 -19.98
C PRO A 439 -40.02 -10.93 -18.95
N PHE A 440 -39.25 -11.99 -19.20
CA PHE A 440 -38.17 -12.41 -18.31
C PHE A 440 -36.99 -11.42 -18.31
N ARG A 441 -36.65 -10.82 -19.46
CA ARG A 441 -35.66 -9.73 -19.52
C ARG A 441 -36.13 -8.47 -18.80
N GLN A 442 -37.40 -8.10 -18.94
CA GLN A 442 -38.00 -6.99 -18.20
C GLN A 442 -38.01 -7.26 -16.69
N GLN A 443 -38.40 -8.46 -16.27
CA GLN A 443 -38.38 -8.88 -14.87
C GLN A 443 -36.95 -8.91 -14.31
N ALA A 444 -35.97 -9.41 -15.06
CA ALA A 444 -34.55 -9.38 -14.69
C ALA A 444 -34.02 -7.93 -14.56
N ALA A 445 -34.41 -7.02 -15.47
CA ALA A 445 -34.05 -5.61 -15.37
C ALA A 445 -34.69 -4.91 -14.15
N ILE A 446 -35.95 -5.23 -13.83
CA ILE A 446 -36.63 -4.73 -12.62
C ILE A 446 -35.94 -5.28 -11.36
N ILE A 447 -35.58 -6.57 -11.33
CA ILE A 447 -34.85 -7.18 -10.21
C ILE A 447 -33.45 -6.57 -10.07
N ALA A 448 -32.74 -6.32 -11.18
CA ALA A 448 -31.44 -5.66 -11.17
C ALA A 448 -31.54 -4.24 -10.58
N ARG A 449 -32.47 -3.41 -11.07
CA ARG A 449 -32.73 -2.07 -10.52
C ARG A 449 -33.12 -2.11 -9.04
N LYS A 450 -33.96 -3.07 -8.62
CA LYS A 450 -34.32 -3.25 -7.20
C LYS A 450 -33.10 -3.62 -6.35
N LYS A 451 -32.23 -4.53 -6.82
CA LYS A 451 -30.98 -4.87 -6.13
C LYS A 451 -30.07 -3.65 -6.00
N GLU A 452 -29.91 -2.90 -7.08
CA GLU A 452 -29.09 -1.69 -7.15
C GLU A 452 -29.58 -0.62 -6.17
N THR A 453 -30.86 -0.26 -6.21
CA THR A 453 -31.44 0.71 -5.26
C THR A 453 -31.41 0.23 -3.81
N THR A 454 -31.61 -1.07 -3.53
CA THR A 454 -31.42 -1.60 -2.17
C THR A 454 -29.97 -1.57 -1.71
N ALA A 455 -29.00 -1.74 -2.62
CA ALA A 455 -27.58 -1.64 -2.31
C ALA A 455 -27.12 -0.18 -2.11
N GLU A 456 -27.74 0.77 -2.81
CA GLU A 456 -27.58 2.22 -2.58
C GLU A 456 -28.14 2.62 -1.22
N LEU A 457 -29.38 2.26 -0.90
CA LEU A 457 -30.00 2.51 0.41
C LEU A 457 -29.20 1.87 1.55
N LEU A 458 -28.68 0.65 1.36
CA LEU A 458 -27.78 0.00 2.32
C LEU A 458 -26.46 0.77 2.46
N GLY A 459 -25.92 1.30 1.36
CA GLY A 459 -24.76 2.19 1.35
C GLY A 459 -25.01 3.49 2.13
N GLU A 460 -26.15 4.16 1.88
CA GLU A 460 -26.56 5.35 2.64
C GLU A 460 -26.74 5.07 4.13
N LEU A 461 -27.40 3.96 4.49
CA LEU A 461 -27.61 3.60 5.89
C LEU A 461 -26.28 3.25 6.58
N ARG A 462 -25.35 2.58 5.89
CA ARG A 462 -23.99 2.39 6.39
C ARG A 462 -23.25 3.72 6.54
N GLY A 463 -23.37 4.65 5.59
CA GLY A 463 -22.80 5.99 5.67
C GLY A 463 -23.34 6.83 6.83
N LYS A 464 -24.66 6.74 7.09
CA LYS A 464 -25.32 7.35 8.26
C LYS A 464 -24.87 6.69 9.57
N LEU A 465 -24.61 5.38 9.57
CA LEU A 465 -24.09 4.65 10.73
C LEU A 465 -22.63 5.04 11.02
N THR A 466 -21.79 5.19 10.00
CA THR A 466 -20.42 5.71 10.18
C THR A 466 -20.44 7.15 10.68
N SER A 467 -21.20 8.06 10.05
CA SER A 467 -21.24 9.46 10.51
C SER A 467 -21.76 9.60 11.94
N LEU A 468 -22.76 8.80 12.36
CA LEU A 468 -23.23 8.79 13.74
C LEU A 468 -22.23 8.16 14.73
N ASN A 469 -21.37 7.22 14.29
CA ASN A 469 -20.26 6.75 15.11
C ASN A 469 -19.16 7.80 15.22
N ASP A 470 -18.83 8.47 14.12
CA ASP A 470 -17.82 9.55 14.08
C ASP A 470 -18.27 10.71 14.98
N GLU A 471 -19.53 11.13 14.90
CA GLU A 471 -20.15 12.07 15.84
C GLU A 471 -20.09 11.57 17.30
N LEU A 472 -20.37 10.28 17.56
CA LEU A 472 -20.28 9.73 18.92
C LEU A 472 -18.84 9.73 19.46
N ASP A 473 -17.85 9.47 18.62
CA ASP A 473 -16.44 9.45 19.02
C ASP A 473 -15.88 10.89 19.16
N GLU A 474 -16.28 11.83 18.30
CA GLU A 474 -16.05 13.27 18.51
C GLU A 474 -16.65 13.76 19.82
N ARG A 475 -17.92 13.42 20.11
CA ARG A 475 -18.57 13.80 21.38
C ARG A 475 -17.91 13.15 22.59
N GLN A 476 -17.45 11.89 22.48
CA GLN A 476 -16.65 11.26 23.52
C GLN A 476 -15.31 11.96 23.73
N ASN A 477 -14.64 12.39 22.66
CA ASN A 477 -13.36 13.09 22.75
C ASN A 477 -13.53 14.50 23.35
N GLN A 478 -14.55 15.26 22.92
CA GLN A 478 -14.96 16.52 23.55
C GLN A 478 -15.26 16.35 25.05
N LEU A 479 -15.93 15.26 25.46
CA LEU A 479 -16.17 14.96 26.86
C LEU A 479 -14.88 14.64 27.65
N LYS A 480 -13.93 13.89 27.04
CA LYS A 480 -12.61 13.63 27.65
C LYS A 480 -11.77 14.91 27.79
N GLU A 481 -11.85 15.82 26.83
CA GLU A 481 -11.16 17.13 26.87
C GLU A 481 -11.76 18.05 27.94
N LEU A 482 -13.09 18.17 28.00
CA LEU A 482 -13.79 19.10 28.90
C LEU A 482 -13.80 18.65 30.37
N ALA A 483 -13.85 17.34 30.64
CA ALA A 483 -13.98 16.79 31.99
C ALA A 483 -12.75 15.99 32.46
N GLY A 484 -11.73 15.87 31.61
CA GLY A 484 -10.59 14.99 31.84
C GLY A 484 -10.96 13.50 31.74
N GLU A 485 -9.99 12.64 32.06
CA GLU A 485 -10.09 11.18 31.95
C GLU A 485 -11.18 10.54 32.84
N ALA A 486 -11.76 11.30 33.78
CA ALA A 486 -12.63 10.78 34.84
C ALA A 486 -14.00 11.49 34.91
N VAL A 487 -14.80 11.39 33.84
CA VAL A 487 -16.27 11.50 33.97
C VAL A 487 -16.76 10.25 34.71
N LEU A 488 -16.94 10.33 36.03
CA LEU A 488 -17.47 9.20 36.81
C LEU A 488 -18.87 8.82 36.28
N GLY A 489 -18.97 7.66 35.63
CA GLY A 489 -20.23 7.13 35.10
C GLY A 489 -21.25 6.88 36.22
N GLY A 490 -22.53 6.73 35.86
CA GLY A 490 -23.64 6.74 36.83
C GLY A 490 -23.51 5.75 38.01
N GLU A 491 -22.89 4.58 37.83
CA GLU A 491 -22.59 3.66 38.93
C GLU A 491 -21.42 4.12 39.80
N GLU A 492 -20.35 4.62 39.19
CA GLU A 492 -19.16 5.10 39.90
C GLU A 492 -19.48 6.36 40.69
N PHE A 493 -20.30 7.25 40.12
CA PHE A 493 -20.85 8.41 40.81
C PHE A 493 -21.73 8.00 42.00
N LYS A 494 -22.62 7.00 41.85
CA LYS A 494 -23.37 6.43 43.00
C LYS A 494 -22.45 5.87 44.08
N ARG A 495 -21.40 5.13 43.69
CA ARG A 495 -20.38 4.60 44.63
C ARG A 495 -19.62 5.74 45.33
N TYR A 496 -19.28 6.81 44.61
CA TYR A 496 -18.62 8.00 45.14
C TYR A 496 -19.52 8.75 46.13
N VAL A 497 -20.78 9.01 45.78
CA VAL A 497 -21.77 9.65 46.66
C VAL A 497 -22.01 8.83 47.93
N ASN A 498 -22.07 7.49 47.82
CA ASN A 498 -22.19 6.62 48.99
C ASN A 498 -20.93 6.67 49.88
N LYS A 499 -19.72 6.66 49.30
CA LYS A 499 -18.46 6.89 50.03
C LYS A 499 -18.43 8.26 50.71
N LEU A 500 -18.91 9.32 50.05
CA LEU A 500 -18.99 10.67 50.58
C LEU A 500 -19.99 10.76 51.75
N ARG A 501 -21.16 10.14 51.62
CA ARG A 501 -22.19 10.05 52.67
C ARG A 501 -21.65 9.28 53.89
N GLY A 502 -20.93 8.17 53.68
CA GLY A 502 -20.24 7.43 54.73
C GLY A 502 -19.12 8.22 55.42
N ARG A 503 -18.34 9.02 54.67
CA ARG A 503 -17.36 9.96 55.26
C ARG A 503 -18.04 11.08 56.04
N SER A 504 -19.19 11.58 55.59
CA SER A 504 -19.95 12.63 56.28
C SER A 504 -20.55 12.12 57.60
N SER A 505 -21.07 10.88 57.66
CA SER A 505 -21.54 10.29 58.90
C SER A 505 -20.39 10.00 59.89
N LEU A 506 -19.24 9.49 59.39
CA LEU A 506 -18.01 9.35 60.19
C LEU A 506 -17.54 10.68 60.79
N TYR A 507 -17.48 11.74 59.98
CA TYR A 507 -17.13 13.09 60.46
C TYR A 507 -18.10 13.59 61.53
N LYS A 508 -19.42 13.44 61.32
CA LYS A 508 -20.43 13.83 62.31
C LYS A 508 -20.29 13.05 63.61
N ARG A 509 -20.01 11.73 63.53
CA ARG A 509 -19.76 10.88 64.71
C ARG A 509 -18.53 11.35 65.48
N HIS A 510 -17.37 11.47 64.83
CA HIS A 510 -16.15 11.93 65.52
C HIS A 510 -16.27 13.36 66.07
N ARG A 511 -17.03 14.23 65.39
CA ARG A 511 -17.35 15.57 65.92
C ARG A 511 -18.22 15.50 67.19
N ALA A 512 -19.18 14.56 67.26
CA ALA A 512 -19.97 14.34 68.47
C ALA A 512 -19.12 13.73 69.61
N GLU A 513 -18.26 12.76 69.32
CA GLU A 513 -17.30 12.19 70.27
C GLU A 513 -16.36 13.26 70.85
N LEU A 514 -15.82 14.14 70.01
CA LEU A 514 -14.99 15.28 70.45
C LEU A 514 -15.76 16.31 71.28
N LEU A 515 -17.06 16.50 71.03
CA LEU A 515 -17.91 17.39 71.85
C LEU A 515 -18.24 16.75 73.21
N ALA A 516 -18.47 15.44 73.25
CA ALA A 516 -18.67 14.69 74.49
C ALA A 516 -17.41 14.73 75.37
N LEU A 517 -16.23 14.42 74.82
CA LEU A 517 -14.95 14.51 75.54
C LEU A 517 -14.66 15.93 76.05
N LYS A 518 -15.05 16.98 75.30
CA LYS A 518 -14.97 18.37 75.79
C LYS A 518 -15.92 18.64 76.95
N ALA A 519 -17.16 18.17 76.88
CA ALA A 519 -18.12 18.30 77.97
C ALA A 519 -17.64 17.54 79.23
N GLU A 520 -17.13 16.32 79.07
CA GLU A 520 -16.51 15.54 80.14
C GLU A 520 -15.32 16.26 80.75
N SER A 521 -14.43 16.85 79.95
CA SER A 521 -13.32 17.65 80.46
C SER A 521 -13.79 18.85 81.29
N GLY A 522 -14.88 19.52 80.89
CA GLY A 522 -15.48 20.61 81.67
C GLY A 522 -16.13 20.13 82.98
N VAL A 523 -16.78 18.96 82.96
CA VAL A 523 -17.32 18.32 84.18
C VAL A 523 -16.16 17.95 85.12
N LEU A 524 -15.07 17.38 84.60
CA LEU A 524 -13.88 17.04 85.38
C LEU A 524 -13.20 18.29 85.99
N THR A 525 -13.07 19.39 85.23
CA THR A 525 -12.58 20.65 85.80
C THR A 525 -13.45 21.12 86.96
N ARG A 526 -14.78 21.09 86.80
CA ARG A 526 -15.71 21.47 87.87
C ARG A 526 -15.68 20.52 89.07
N THR A 527 -15.48 19.22 88.87
CA THR A 527 -15.33 18.29 90.00
C THR A 527 -14.00 18.48 90.73
N ILE A 528 -12.92 18.84 90.03
CA ILE A 528 -11.64 19.24 90.66
C ILE A 528 -11.84 20.48 91.53
N GLU A 529 -12.49 21.54 91.03
CA GLU A 529 -12.80 22.76 91.80
C GLU A 529 -13.65 22.46 93.06
N LEU A 530 -14.67 21.60 92.93
CA LEU A 530 -15.51 21.16 94.05
C LEU A 530 -14.75 20.30 95.07
N LEU A 531 -13.79 19.49 94.62
CA LEU A 531 -12.94 18.69 95.51
C LEU A 531 -11.89 19.56 96.21
N GLN A 532 -11.32 20.57 95.53
CA GLN A 532 -10.41 21.54 96.13
C GLN A 532 -11.10 22.35 97.23
N THR A 533 -12.26 22.94 96.96
CA THR A 533 -13.05 23.67 97.99
C THR A 533 -13.50 22.79 99.15
N ARG A 534 -13.87 21.52 98.89
CA ARG A 534 -14.13 20.55 99.98
C ARG A 534 -12.88 20.23 100.79
N ASN A 535 -11.73 20.04 100.15
CA ASN A 535 -10.47 19.77 100.82
C ASN A 535 -10.05 20.96 101.70
N GLU A 536 -10.16 22.20 101.20
CA GLU A 536 -9.94 23.41 101.98
C GLU A 536 -10.86 23.49 103.21
N SER A 537 -12.16 23.18 103.05
CA SER A 537 -13.11 23.13 104.17
C SER A 537 -12.75 22.05 105.21
N VAL A 538 -12.33 20.86 104.76
CA VAL A 538 -11.85 19.79 105.65
C VAL A 538 -10.55 20.19 106.37
N LEU A 539 -9.61 20.82 105.67
CA LEU A 539 -8.36 21.33 106.25
C LEU A 539 -8.62 22.43 107.29
N GLN A 540 -9.55 23.35 107.03
CA GLN A 540 -10.00 24.35 108.01
C GLN A 540 -10.65 23.69 109.24
N GLY A 541 -11.51 22.68 109.04
CA GLY A 541 -12.13 21.91 110.12
C GLY A 541 -11.15 21.07 110.94
N LEU A 542 -10.11 20.53 110.30
CA LEU A 542 -9.00 19.82 110.96
C LEU A 542 -8.12 20.80 111.75
N SER A 543 -7.74 21.95 111.18
CA SER A 543 -7.02 23.01 111.89
C SER A 543 -7.79 23.51 113.11
N ALA A 544 -9.10 23.68 113.01
CA ALA A 544 -9.95 24.02 114.15
C ALA A 544 -9.98 22.92 115.25
N LYS A 545 -9.86 21.64 114.87
CA LYS A 545 -9.70 20.53 115.83
C LYS A 545 -8.30 20.50 116.45
N GLU A 546 -7.25 20.70 115.66
CA GLU A 546 -5.86 20.80 116.15
C GLU A 546 -5.71 21.92 117.20
N MET A 547 -6.30 23.09 116.93
CA MET A 547 -6.36 24.21 117.87
C MET A 547 -7.12 23.86 119.17
N ARG A 548 -8.24 23.11 119.07
CA ARG A 548 -9.00 22.64 120.25
C ARG A 548 -8.25 21.58 121.07
N HIS A 549 -7.40 20.78 120.43
CA HIS A 549 -6.60 19.75 121.09
C HIS A 549 -5.18 20.23 121.47
N GLY A 550 -4.85 21.51 121.23
CA GLY A 550 -3.59 22.13 121.66
C GLY A 550 -2.36 21.74 120.84
N VAL A 551 -2.53 21.15 119.65
CA VAL A 551 -1.42 20.70 118.77
C VAL A 551 -1.56 21.25 117.35
N PRO A 552 -1.42 22.57 117.13
CA PRO A 552 -1.49 23.18 115.81
C PRO A 552 -0.35 22.70 114.89
N GLY A 553 -0.68 22.27 113.66
CA GLY A 553 0.31 21.95 112.63
C GLY A 553 0.78 20.49 112.58
N PHE A 554 0.21 19.60 113.40
CA PHE A 554 0.54 18.17 113.39
C PHE A 554 0.30 17.51 112.03
N GLN A 555 -0.84 17.81 111.40
CA GLN A 555 -1.19 17.31 110.07
C GLN A 555 -0.22 17.81 108.99
N VAL A 556 0.25 19.05 109.09
CA VAL A 556 1.20 19.64 108.12
C VAL A 556 2.58 18.97 108.22
N ALA A 557 3.02 18.64 109.42
CA ALA A 557 4.27 17.89 109.62
C ALA A 557 4.15 16.45 109.10
N ARG A 558 3.02 15.78 109.36
CA ARG A 558 2.76 14.41 108.89
C ARG A 558 2.60 14.33 107.38
N GLN A 559 1.78 15.19 106.77
CA GLN A 559 1.61 15.23 105.31
C GLN A 559 2.94 15.49 104.59
N LYS A 560 3.80 16.39 105.11
CA LYS A 560 5.12 16.62 104.50
C LYS A 560 6.01 15.37 104.55
N LEU A 561 6.00 14.60 105.63
CA LEU A 561 6.77 13.34 105.71
C LEU A 561 6.19 12.24 104.81
N GLU A 562 4.86 12.13 104.75
CA GLU A 562 4.16 11.11 103.98
C GLU A 562 4.25 11.42 102.46
N GLN A 563 4.04 12.67 102.05
CA GLN A 563 4.29 13.16 100.68
C GLN A 563 5.75 12.98 100.28
N VAL A 564 6.73 13.41 101.08
CA VAL A 564 8.15 13.28 100.69
C VAL A 564 8.59 11.82 100.52
N SER A 565 7.97 10.86 101.20
CA SER A 565 8.26 9.43 100.97
C SER A 565 7.53 8.85 99.74
N VAL A 566 6.24 9.15 99.56
CA VAL A 566 5.44 8.64 98.43
C VAL A 566 5.80 9.32 97.11
N GLU A 567 5.93 10.65 97.11
CA GLU A 567 6.35 11.42 95.93
C GLU A 567 7.75 11.01 95.51
N LYS A 568 8.71 10.81 96.42
CA LYS A 568 10.06 10.38 96.01
C LYS A 568 10.05 8.99 95.36
N ALA A 569 9.34 8.01 95.95
CA ALA A 569 9.26 6.67 95.38
C ALA A 569 8.51 6.63 94.04
N ALA A 570 7.39 7.35 93.92
CA ALA A 570 6.61 7.42 92.69
C ALA A 570 7.35 8.20 91.60
N VAL A 571 7.93 9.35 91.94
CA VAL A 571 8.67 10.21 91.00
C VAL A 571 9.93 9.52 90.50
N ASP A 572 10.68 8.77 91.31
CA ASP A 572 11.85 8.02 90.84
C ASP A 572 11.43 6.85 89.91
N GLN A 573 10.32 6.16 90.21
CA GLN A 573 9.82 5.08 89.35
C GLN A 573 9.20 5.58 88.03
N GLU A 574 8.44 6.68 88.07
CA GLU A 574 7.87 7.31 86.88
C GLU A 574 8.95 8.01 86.05
N LYS A 575 9.93 8.68 86.66
CA LYS A 575 11.09 9.20 85.92
C LYS A 575 11.89 8.07 85.28
N GLY A 576 12.10 6.95 85.96
CA GLY A 576 12.75 5.78 85.35
C GLY A 576 12.04 5.32 84.07
N LYS A 577 10.75 4.98 84.19
CA LYS A 577 9.93 4.52 83.06
C LYS A 577 9.80 5.57 81.95
N THR A 578 9.51 6.82 82.30
CA THR A 578 9.38 7.89 81.29
C THR A 578 10.71 8.24 80.65
N LEU A 579 11.85 8.15 81.33
CA LEU A 579 13.16 8.34 80.69
C LEU A 579 13.53 7.16 79.77
N GLU A 580 13.14 5.93 80.09
CA GLU A 580 13.28 4.78 79.18
C GLU A 580 12.33 4.86 77.97
N ASP A 581 11.07 5.21 78.19
CA ASP A 581 10.07 5.39 77.12
C ASP A 581 10.43 6.59 76.23
N ILE A 582 10.84 7.72 76.80
CA ILE A 582 11.31 8.89 76.03
C ILE A 582 12.61 8.56 75.31
N SER A 583 13.59 7.89 75.95
CA SER A 583 14.84 7.52 75.28
C SER A 583 14.59 6.55 74.13
N SER A 584 13.74 5.53 74.31
CA SER A 584 13.39 4.58 73.26
C SER A 584 12.57 5.23 72.14
N LEU A 585 11.63 6.13 72.47
CA LEU A 585 10.87 6.90 71.46
C LEU A 585 11.80 7.86 70.69
N VAL A 586 12.72 8.55 71.34
CA VAL A 586 13.72 9.43 70.73
C VAL A 586 14.69 8.62 69.87
N GLN A 587 15.08 7.41 70.29
CA GLN A 587 15.94 6.51 69.51
C GLN A 587 15.20 5.96 68.28
N GLN A 588 13.94 5.55 68.42
CA GLN A 588 13.08 5.15 67.29
C GLN A 588 12.80 6.32 66.33
N LEU A 589 12.53 7.52 66.84
CA LEU A 589 12.37 8.73 66.03
C LEU A 589 13.66 9.08 65.30
N SER A 590 14.81 9.01 65.97
CA SER A 590 16.13 9.25 65.37
C SER A 590 16.45 8.22 64.29
N GLN A 591 16.14 6.94 64.49
CA GLN A 591 16.26 5.89 63.47
C GLN A 591 15.29 6.11 62.30
N ARG A 592 14.03 6.51 62.55
CA ARG A 592 13.06 6.88 61.51
C ARG A 592 13.47 8.11 60.71
N ILE A 593 14.03 9.13 61.38
CA ILE A 593 14.57 10.33 60.73
C ILE A 593 15.82 9.98 59.92
N ALA A 594 16.72 9.15 60.43
CA ALA A 594 17.92 8.69 59.73
C ALA A 594 17.55 7.87 58.47
N SER A 595 16.65 6.88 58.60
CA SER A 595 16.16 6.07 57.47
C SER A 595 15.39 6.90 56.44
N LYS A 596 14.57 7.87 56.86
CA LYS A 596 13.90 8.80 55.93
C LYS A 596 14.87 9.77 55.26
N LYS A 597 15.89 10.27 55.97
CA LYS A 597 16.99 11.04 55.36
C LYS A 597 17.77 10.20 54.33
N ALA A 598 18.06 8.94 54.65
CA ALA A 598 18.73 8.02 53.73
C ALA A 598 17.87 7.69 52.48
N GLN A 599 16.55 7.54 52.63
CA GLN A 599 15.61 7.36 51.52
C GLN A 599 15.45 8.62 50.65
N LEU A 600 15.49 9.81 51.25
CA LEU A 600 15.33 11.09 50.53
C LEU A 600 16.64 11.59 49.89
N ALA A 601 17.81 11.23 50.42
CA ALA A 601 19.11 11.65 49.88
C ALA A 601 19.31 11.33 48.38
N PRO A 602 19.04 10.11 47.86
CA PRO A 602 19.16 9.83 46.42
C PRO A 602 18.14 10.64 45.60
N ILE A 603 16.88 10.71 46.04
CA ILE A 603 15.82 11.47 45.35
C ILE A 603 16.17 12.96 45.27
N ILE A 604 16.74 13.54 46.33
CA ILE A 604 17.22 14.93 46.34
C ILE A 604 18.44 15.11 45.42
N LYS A 605 19.31 14.10 45.31
CA LYS A 605 20.47 14.10 44.42
C LYS A 605 20.05 14.02 42.94
N GLU A 606 18.98 13.31 42.62
CA GLU A 606 18.38 13.22 41.27
C GLU A 606 17.56 14.47 40.93
N LEU A 607 16.81 15.04 41.88
CA LEU A 607 16.01 16.24 41.67
C LEU A 607 16.83 17.51 41.44
N ARG A 608 18.09 17.58 41.91
CA ARG A 608 18.94 18.76 41.71
C ARG A 608 19.29 19.01 40.23
N PRO A 609 19.93 18.07 39.48
CA PRO A 609 20.23 18.28 38.07
C PRO A 609 18.95 18.43 37.23
N LEU A 610 17.85 17.75 37.57
CA LEU A 610 16.57 17.94 36.87
C LEU A 610 15.99 19.36 37.04
N ARG A 611 16.20 20.00 38.20
CA ARG A 611 15.80 21.40 38.43
C ARG A 611 16.71 22.37 37.68
N GLU A 612 18.01 22.10 37.65
CA GLU A 612 18.99 22.90 36.88
C GLU A 612 18.67 22.81 35.38
N GLN A 613 18.51 21.61 34.83
CA GLN A 613 18.07 21.38 33.43
C GLN A 613 16.73 22.04 33.11
N HIS A 614 15.74 21.96 34.01
CA HIS A 614 14.48 22.67 33.82
C HIS A 614 14.66 24.19 33.80
N GLN A 615 15.51 24.76 34.67
CA GLN A 615 15.79 26.20 34.67
C GLN A 615 16.51 26.65 33.38
N GLU A 616 17.48 25.86 32.90
CA GLU A 616 18.19 26.12 31.64
C GLU A 616 17.24 26.04 30.43
N LEU A 617 16.47 24.95 30.30
CA LEU A 617 15.49 24.77 29.23
C LEU A 617 14.39 25.84 29.27
N PHE A 618 13.93 26.24 30.45
CA PHE A 618 12.94 27.32 30.59
C PHE A 618 13.53 28.68 30.18
N ALA A 619 14.78 28.96 30.52
CA ALA A 619 15.48 30.18 30.10
C ALA A 619 15.75 30.20 28.58
N GLU A 620 16.06 29.06 27.97
CA GLU A 620 16.13 28.93 26.50
C GLU A 620 14.77 29.12 25.82
N TYR A 621 13.72 28.50 26.37
CA TYR A 621 12.35 28.62 25.87
C TYR A 621 11.89 30.09 25.91
N GLU A 622 12.08 30.79 27.03
CA GLU A 622 11.78 32.22 27.16
C GLU A 622 12.53 33.08 26.13
N LYS A 623 13.80 32.79 25.85
CA LYS A 623 14.58 33.48 24.81
C LYS A 623 14.03 33.21 23.41
N LYS A 624 13.79 31.93 23.06
CA LYS A 624 13.26 31.52 21.76
C LYS A 624 11.84 32.04 21.52
N LYS A 625 11.00 32.04 22.55
CA LYS A 625 9.65 32.63 22.53
C LYS A 625 9.72 34.14 22.28
N LYS A 626 10.54 34.89 23.02
CA LYS A 626 10.71 36.34 22.79
C LYS A 626 11.20 36.66 21.38
N LEU A 627 12.14 35.87 20.86
CA LEU A 627 12.59 35.99 19.46
C LEU A 627 11.41 35.77 18.50
N HIS A 628 10.69 34.65 18.66
CA HIS A 628 9.53 34.30 17.85
C HIS A 628 8.46 35.41 17.87
N ASP A 629 8.03 35.84 19.07
CA ASP A 629 6.98 36.84 19.25
C ASP A 629 7.39 38.20 18.63
N THR A 630 8.68 38.56 18.71
CA THR A 630 9.23 39.77 18.05
C THR A 630 9.22 39.62 16.53
N THR A 631 9.63 38.47 15.98
CA THR A 631 9.60 38.22 14.54
C THR A 631 8.18 38.12 13.98
N ALA A 632 7.25 37.52 14.73
CA ALA A 632 5.84 37.41 14.37
C ALA A 632 5.19 38.80 14.30
N ALA A 633 5.36 39.63 15.33
CA ALA A 633 4.86 41.01 15.32
C ALA A 633 5.47 41.86 14.18
N GLY A 634 6.75 41.63 13.84
CA GLY A 634 7.39 42.26 12.68
C GLY A 634 6.77 41.84 11.35
N LEU A 635 6.51 40.54 11.18
CA LEU A 635 5.86 39.99 9.99
C LEU A 635 4.39 40.43 9.89
N GLU A 636 3.62 40.38 10.98
CA GLU A 636 2.25 40.91 11.04
C GLU A 636 2.18 42.39 10.66
N SER A 637 3.13 43.21 11.13
CA SER A 637 3.22 44.63 10.74
C SER A 637 3.53 44.80 9.25
N SER A 638 4.42 43.98 8.68
CA SER A 638 4.71 44.03 7.24
C SER A 638 3.54 43.55 6.38
N THR A 639 2.86 42.47 6.78
CA THR A 639 1.67 41.94 6.11
C THR A 639 0.54 42.96 6.15
N GLY A 640 0.27 43.58 7.31
CA GLY A 640 -0.76 44.61 7.45
C GLY A 640 -0.51 45.85 6.56
N LYS A 641 0.75 46.25 6.37
CA LYS A 641 1.13 47.33 5.43
C LYS A 641 0.88 46.91 3.98
N LEU A 642 1.32 45.72 3.58
CA LEU A 642 1.10 45.19 2.23
C LEU A 642 -0.39 44.99 1.93
N GLU A 643 -1.20 44.56 2.90
CA GLU A 643 -2.65 44.46 2.75
C GLU A 643 -3.32 45.82 2.56
N GLN A 644 -2.84 46.87 3.23
CA GLN A 644 -3.32 48.24 3.04
C GLN A 644 -2.93 48.77 1.66
N GLU A 645 -1.69 48.56 1.23
CA GLU A 645 -1.19 48.94 -0.10
C GLU A 645 -1.96 48.22 -1.22
N VAL A 646 -2.20 46.91 -1.08
CA VAL A 646 -3.00 46.13 -2.05
C VAL A 646 -4.47 46.57 -2.07
N LYS A 647 -5.05 47.02 -0.94
CA LYS A 647 -6.41 47.60 -0.93
C LYS A 647 -6.43 48.94 -1.66
N PHE A 648 -5.50 49.84 -1.35
CA PHE A 648 -5.39 51.14 -1.98
C PHE A 648 -5.20 51.02 -3.51
N LEU A 649 -4.28 50.18 -3.97
CA LEU A 649 -4.06 49.92 -5.40
C LEU A 649 -5.28 49.30 -6.12
N ARG A 650 -6.15 48.57 -5.40
CA ARG A 650 -7.42 48.05 -5.96
C ARG A 650 -8.50 49.14 -6.04
N GLU A 651 -8.54 50.03 -5.06
CA GLU A 651 -9.43 51.19 -5.06
C GLU A 651 -9.05 52.14 -6.20
N GLU A 652 -7.76 52.50 -6.34
CA GLU A 652 -7.25 53.27 -7.48
C GLU A 652 -7.55 52.58 -8.83
N PHE A 653 -7.35 51.26 -8.94
CA PHE A 653 -7.63 50.54 -10.19
C PHE A 653 -9.10 50.56 -10.59
N GLU A 654 -10.04 50.39 -9.64
CA GLU A 654 -11.48 50.48 -9.96
C GLU A 654 -11.93 51.93 -10.21
N GLU A 655 -11.31 52.93 -9.56
CA GLU A 655 -11.52 54.35 -9.90
C GLU A 655 -11.06 54.66 -11.33
N ASP A 656 -9.82 54.33 -11.71
CA ASP A 656 -9.28 54.50 -13.07
C ASP A 656 -10.12 53.76 -14.12
N ARG A 657 -10.54 52.54 -13.80
CA ARG A 657 -11.43 51.74 -14.66
C ARG A 657 -12.80 52.41 -14.84
N SER A 658 -13.37 53.00 -13.79
CA SER A 658 -14.62 53.76 -13.88
C SER A 658 -14.47 55.02 -14.75
N GLN A 659 -13.32 55.71 -14.65
CA GLN A 659 -12.98 56.85 -15.50
C GLN A 659 -12.83 56.42 -16.96
N CYS A 660 -12.18 55.28 -17.23
CA CYS A 660 -12.05 54.72 -18.58
C CYS A 660 -13.42 54.42 -19.21
N TYR A 661 -14.34 53.77 -18.50
CA TYR A 661 -15.69 53.52 -19.03
C TYR A 661 -16.49 54.81 -19.25
N MET A 662 -16.33 55.82 -18.38
CA MET A 662 -16.95 57.13 -18.57
C MET A 662 -16.41 57.85 -19.81
N LEU A 663 -15.10 57.80 -20.05
CA LEU A 663 -14.46 58.36 -21.25
C LEU A 663 -14.86 57.59 -22.52
N GLU A 664 -14.95 56.25 -22.46
CA GLU A 664 -15.44 55.42 -23.57
C GLU A 664 -16.89 55.78 -23.94
N ALA A 665 -17.78 55.90 -22.96
CA ALA A 665 -19.15 56.35 -23.18
C ALA A 665 -19.23 57.77 -23.76
N GLN A 666 -18.37 58.69 -23.31
CA GLN A 666 -18.25 60.02 -23.92
C GLN A 666 -17.77 59.94 -25.37
N CYS A 667 -16.75 59.14 -25.67
CA CYS A 667 -16.25 58.91 -27.03
C CYS A 667 -17.36 58.39 -27.96
N VAL A 668 -18.17 57.42 -27.50
CA VAL A 668 -19.33 56.93 -28.28
C VAL A 668 -20.37 58.04 -28.51
N ILE A 669 -20.70 58.85 -27.50
CA ILE A 669 -21.61 60.00 -27.66
C ILE A 669 -21.05 61.03 -28.66
N HIS A 670 -19.75 61.30 -28.59
CA HIS A 670 -19.08 62.22 -29.51
C HIS A 670 -19.00 61.65 -30.93
N GLN A 671 -18.79 60.34 -31.10
CA GLN A 671 -18.85 59.67 -32.40
C GLN A 671 -20.24 59.78 -33.01
N VAL A 672 -21.31 59.47 -32.27
CA VAL A 672 -22.70 59.63 -32.76
C VAL A 672 -23.02 61.09 -33.12
N ARG A 673 -22.46 62.07 -32.39
CA ARG A 673 -22.57 63.50 -32.75
C ARG A 673 -21.80 63.83 -34.03
N LEU A 674 -20.59 63.30 -34.21
CA LEU A 674 -19.81 63.45 -35.44
C LEU A 674 -20.52 62.81 -36.63
N ASP A 675 -21.01 61.57 -36.50
CA ASP A 675 -21.71 60.86 -37.56
C ASP A 675 -22.94 61.66 -38.02
N ARG A 676 -23.77 62.15 -37.08
CA ARG A 676 -24.89 63.07 -37.37
C ARG A 676 -24.45 64.34 -38.09
N LEU A 677 -23.34 64.95 -37.68
CA LEU A 677 -22.79 66.11 -38.39
C LEU A 677 -22.31 65.74 -39.80
N THR A 678 -21.72 64.56 -40.01
CA THR A 678 -21.35 64.10 -41.36
C THR A 678 -22.57 63.83 -42.22
N GLU A 679 -23.66 63.32 -41.65
CA GLU A 679 -24.95 63.14 -42.33
C GLU A 679 -25.57 64.49 -42.69
N GLU A 680 -25.59 65.47 -41.77
CA GLU A 680 -26.03 66.84 -42.08
C GLU A 680 -25.19 67.47 -43.21
N ILE A 681 -23.87 67.30 -43.19
CA ILE A 681 -22.97 67.78 -44.24
C ILE A 681 -23.27 67.08 -45.58
N LYS A 682 -23.47 65.76 -45.58
CA LYS A 682 -23.89 64.99 -46.77
C LYS A 682 -25.23 65.51 -47.32
N PHE A 683 -26.23 65.72 -46.47
CA PHE A 683 -27.53 66.28 -46.88
C PHE A 683 -27.39 67.71 -47.44
N TYR A 684 -26.52 68.54 -46.86
CA TYR A 684 -26.27 69.91 -47.32
C TYR A 684 -25.57 69.96 -48.69
N ILE A 685 -24.57 69.09 -48.91
CA ILE A 685 -23.81 68.99 -50.16
C ILE A 685 -24.61 68.28 -51.27
N SER A 686 -25.52 67.37 -50.92
CA SER A 686 -26.32 66.62 -51.88
C SER A 686 -27.07 67.55 -52.86
N SER A 687 -27.05 67.23 -54.16
CA SER A 687 -27.74 68.06 -55.17
C SER A 687 -29.25 67.77 -55.28
N ASN A 688 -29.76 66.81 -54.52
CA ASN A 688 -31.16 66.40 -54.54
C ASN A 688 -32.03 67.29 -53.63
N PRO A 689 -33.14 67.88 -54.11
CA PRO A 689 -33.97 68.76 -53.30
C PRO A 689 -34.69 68.03 -52.15
N GLY A 690 -34.97 66.72 -52.29
CA GLY A 690 -35.56 65.91 -51.22
C GLY A 690 -34.63 65.64 -50.03
N ASP A 691 -33.33 65.53 -50.29
CA ASP A 691 -32.32 65.25 -49.25
C ASP A 691 -31.97 66.54 -48.48
N LYS A 692 -31.92 67.70 -49.15
CA LYS A 692 -31.83 69.01 -48.49
C LYS A 692 -32.98 69.27 -47.52
N ALA A 693 -34.20 68.81 -47.84
CA ALA A 693 -35.37 68.93 -46.97
C ALA A 693 -35.35 68.02 -45.72
N ARG A 694 -34.40 67.07 -45.64
CA ARG A 694 -34.15 66.25 -44.44
C ARG A 694 -33.11 66.87 -43.50
N SER A 695 -32.38 67.90 -43.93
CA SER A 695 -31.43 68.62 -43.07
C SER A 695 -32.14 69.32 -41.90
N LEU A 696 -31.62 69.18 -40.69
CA LEU A 696 -32.14 69.76 -39.46
C LEU A 696 -32.26 71.30 -39.48
N ARG A 697 -31.48 71.98 -40.34
CA ARG A 697 -31.61 73.43 -40.56
C ARG A 697 -32.88 73.79 -41.34
N SER A 698 -33.33 72.92 -42.24
CA SER A 698 -34.57 73.11 -43.02
C SER A 698 -35.83 72.73 -42.23
N SER A 699 -35.74 71.76 -41.32
CA SER A 699 -36.85 71.45 -40.42
C SER A 699 -37.04 72.52 -39.35
N LYS A 700 -35.95 73.10 -38.81
CA LYS A 700 -36.00 74.28 -37.92
C LYS A 700 -36.39 75.60 -38.59
N SER A 701 -36.52 75.65 -39.92
CA SER A 701 -37.16 76.79 -40.62
C SER A 701 -38.60 76.48 -41.08
N ARG A 702 -39.14 75.33 -40.66
CA ARG A 702 -40.54 74.90 -40.89
C ARG A 702 -41.35 74.80 -39.59
N ALA A 703 -40.68 74.93 -38.44
CA ALA A 703 -41.27 75.21 -37.13
C ALA A 703 -40.99 76.67 -36.77
#